data_AF-A0A6L2ZKV6-F1
#
_entry.id   AF-A0A6L2ZKV6-F1
#
_cell.length_a   1.000
_cell.length_b   1.000
_cell.length_c   1.000
_cell.angle_alpha   90.00
_cell.angle_beta   90.00
_cell.angle_gamma   90.00
#
_symmetry.space_group_name_H-M   'P 1'
#
loop_
_entity.id
_entity.type
_entity.pdbx_description
1 polymer ?
#
loop_
_entity_poly.entity_id
_entity_poly.type
_entity_poly.pdbx_seq_one_letter_code
_entity_poly.pdbx_strand_id
1 'polypeptide(L)'
;LTVENLKVSHRLAKFETRSHRSSRCKINYFMINSFQNIGGSDLDNLEESMKYARFGGGSYDAERYVQNYDIKYHNNLQFSRSVAKEAGKVIGFQFGELKRYSFRDAMAFMELNCDANPGPSYKVRGYDTKLEAFPTAYIVGDRLTNDICSGKVVPPMLAALGGRPKFKKIEGHISKMLDDKACGRSVEMIDAHEPLMASMFTIPLQKWFKSTQQAVMLGFNKFGDDPKYLCLELEQYNTYISSDYSQFDASLSPGLIIRSFDVVRYAFGCHRGDLSEDDRLLTQMEEWFIKTGLVFSNGKVVFKEGGNPSGSGWTSIINSICNAIVLDEVGLHLVRNKLIHTKYAVKVYGDDSILGINIGIDDSEKRFYKAQELLPYISKFVCDKFGLKVSPDDTNVAVDLYVGIGVPKVPGDIHDFSSTAIRDYRRMMRTELGRPLKLSEKITVLEVEPDEGLVGWGTHRWTYLFSRRPKFLSYYFKRGGRMIRPTKEIIMRLVHPERTVKDIDHHIQLLVSSLIENIHNAHTRNRFMHYLIDADWMQKHGIQSRADARVQFKYDKTHPPMVRRPDYDSFPAVEPRNVRAFYRKQKAIVNLHTDPRTVAVTAYFRDLVDSAYNMYIGIYDRFRDPWILRRLMRGGMKGMKTIVLSNPNRDVKLLRSFLIKVSAFSSSGSSLRIRKTIDLSRTPDTYREDAESIIRGDRLMSI
;
A
#
# COMPACT_ATOMS: atom_id res chain seq x y z
N LEU A 1 -31.55 -0.11 -4.82
CA LEU A 1 -30.26 -0.33 -5.51
C LEU A 1 -30.48 -0.33 -7.02
N THR A 2 -30.42 0.84 -7.67
CA THR A 2 -30.89 0.96 -9.04
C THR A 2 -29.87 0.45 -10.06
N VAL A 3 -30.40 -0.30 -11.03
CA VAL A 3 -29.75 -0.68 -12.30
C VAL A 3 -29.06 0.52 -12.97
N GLU A 4 -29.49 1.74 -12.64
CA GLU A 4 -28.89 3.01 -13.04
C GLU A 4 -27.42 3.17 -12.63
N ASN A 5 -27.01 2.90 -11.39
CA ASN A 5 -25.60 3.10 -10.99
C ASN A 5 -24.65 2.13 -11.72
N LEU A 6 -25.09 0.88 -11.92
CA LEU A 6 -24.38 -0.09 -12.76
C LEU A 6 -24.42 0.31 -14.24
N LYS A 7 -25.54 0.84 -14.74
CA LYS A 7 -25.66 1.36 -16.11
C LYS A 7 -24.78 2.59 -16.32
N VAL A 8 -24.63 3.47 -15.33
CA VAL A 8 -23.74 4.64 -15.36
C VAL A 8 -22.30 4.18 -15.38
N SER A 9 -21.89 3.28 -14.47
CA SER A 9 -20.55 2.68 -14.53
C SER A 9 -20.27 1.98 -15.86
N HIS A 10 -21.27 1.27 -16.41
CA HIS A 10 -21.14 0.58 -17.70
C HIS A 10 -21.18 1.53 -18.91
N ARG A 11 -21.93 2.63 -18.84
CA ARG A 11 -21.97 3.72 -19.83
C ARG A 11 -20.67 4.50 -19.83
N LEU A 12 -20.10 4.80 -18.66
CA LEU A 12 -18.79 5.42 -18.49
C LEU A 12 -17.68 4.50 -19.00
N ALA A 13 -17.72 3.20 -18.67
CA ALA A 13 -16.79 2.23 -19.25
C ALA A 13 -16.95 2.09 -20.77
N LYS A 14 -18.17 2.24 -21.31
CA LYS A 14 -18.40 2.30 -22.76
C LYS A 14 -17.86 3.58 -23.39
N PHE A 15 -17.96 4.72 -22.70
CA PHE A 15 -17.42 6.00 -23.12
C PHE A 15 -15.89 5.92 -23.22
N GLU A 16 -15.21 5.36 -22.21
CA GLU A 16 -13.77 5.12 -22.28
C GLU A 16 -13.38 4.15 -23.41
N THR A 17 -14.13 3.05 -23.63
CA THR A 17 -13.79 2.10 -24.70
C THR A 17 -13.93 2.65 -26.12
N ARG A 18 -14.70 3.74 -26.31
CA ARG A 18 -14.85 4.37 -27.63
C ARG A 18 -13.74 5.38 -27.91
N SER A 19 -13.08 5.94 -26.89
CA SER A 19 -11.98 6.88 -27.09
C SER A 19 -10.62 6.20 -27.06
N HIS A 20 -10.29 5.31 -26.12
CA HIS A 20 -9.00 4.62 -26.08
C HIS A 20 -9.08 3.26 -25.36
N ARG A 21 -8.08 2.37 -25.52
CA ARG A 21 -7.98 1.04 -24.88
C ARG A 21 -7.80 1.11 -23.35
N SER A 22 -8.65 1.82 -22.60
CA SER A 22 -8.65 1.77 -21.14
C SER A 22 -9.07 0.36 -20.71
N SER A 23 -8.38 -0.19 -19.70
CA SER A 23 -8.77 -1.48 -19.15
C SER A 23 -10.09 -1.33 -18.40
N ARG A 24 -11.16 -1.99 -18.87
CA ARG A 24 -12.48 -2.02 -18.20
C ARG A 24 -12.31 -2.20 -16.68
N CYS A 25 -13.08 -1.44 -15.89
CA CYS A 25 -13.11 -1.59 -14.43
C CYS A 25 -13.26 -3.06 -14.05
N LYS A 26 -12.31 -3.57 -13.28
CA LYS A 26 -12.21 -4.98 -12.93
C LYS A 26 -13.02 -5.20 -11.65
N ILE A 27 -14.07 -5.99 -11.78
CA ILE A 27 -14.95 -6.38 -10.67
C ILE A 27 -14.69 -7.83 -10.31
N ASN A 28 -14.56 -8.10 -9.02
CA ASN A 28 -14.50 -9.44 -8.45
C ASN A 28 -15.92 -9.96 -8.17
N TYR A 29 -16.45 -10.77 -9.08
CA TYR A 29 -17.81 -11.32 -8.95
C TYR A 29 -17.96 -12.31 -7.79
N PHE A 30 -16.90 -13.02 -7.42
CA PHE A 30 -16.95 -13.91 -6.25
C PHE A 30 -17.25 -13.12 -4.97
N MET A 31 -16.55 -11.99 -4.76
CA MET A 31 -16.79 -11.11 -3.60
C MET A 31 -18.21 -10.53 -3.58
N ILE A 32 -18.75 -10.18 -4.75
CA ILE A 32 -20.12 -9.65 -4.85
C ILE A 32 -21.13 -10.73 -4.43
N ASN A 33 -20.96 -11.96 -4.95
CA ASN A 33 -21.82 -13.08 -4.58
C ASN A 33 -21.74 -13.34 -3.08
N SER A 34 -20.54 -13.28 -2.48
CA SER A 34 -20.39 -13.37 -1.04
C SER A 34 -21.23 -12.32 -0.31
N PHE A 35 -21.17 -11.05 -0.69
CA PHE A 35 -22.00 -10.02 -0.04
C PHE A 35 -23.50 -10.25 -0.19
N GLN A 36 -23.96 -10.68 -1.37
CA GLN A 36 -25.36 -10.99 -1.60
C GLN A 36 -25.85 -12.16 -0.76
N ASN A 37 -25.05 -13.21 -0.72
CA ASN A 37 -25.30 -14.42 0.05
C ASN A 37 -25.31 -14.16 1.56
N ILE A 38 -24.36 -13.35 2.03
CA ILE A 38 -24.19 -13.06 3.44
C ILE A 38 -25.29 -12.12 3.94
N GLY A 39 -25.67 -11.11 3.16
CA GLY A 39 -26.75 -10.19 3.50
C GLY A 39 -26.39 -9.18 4.61
N GLY A 40 -27.42 -8.52 5.15
CA GLY A 40 -27.29 -7.58 6.28
C GLY A 40 -26.27 -6.46 6.01
N SER A 41 -25.40 -6.17 6.99
CA SER A 41 -24.38 -5.12 6.83
C SER A 41 -23.41 -5.33 5.67
N ASP A 42 -23.26 -6.57 5.14
CA ASP A 42 -22.40 -6.83 3.99
C ASP A 42 -23.04 -6.32 2.68
N LEU A 43 -24.37 -6.21 2.59
CA LEU A 43 -25.05 -5.52 1.49
C LEU A 43 -24.81 -4.01 1.53
N ASP A 44 -24.82 -3.41 2.72
CA ASP A 44 -24.47 -1.98 2.87
C ASP A 44 -23.01 -1.74 2.45
N ASN A 45 -22.11 -2.67 2.79
CA ASN A 45 -20.72 -2.60 2.36
C ASN A 45 -20.57 -2.82 0.84
N LEU A 46 -21.39 -3.68 0.23
CA LEU A 46 -21.45 -3.81 -1.22
C LEU A 46 -21.89 -2.50 -1.86
N GLU A 47 -23.02 -1.94 -1.40
CA GLU A 47 -23.56 -0.67 -1.92
C GLU A 47 -22.52 0.44 -1.86
N GLU A 48 -21.85 0.60 -0.72
CA GLU A 48 -20.76 1.55 -0.61
C GLU A 48 -19.61 1.21 -1.58
N SER A 49 -19.16 -0.05 -1.61
CA SER A 49 -18.05 -0.47 -2.47
C SER A 49 -18.34 -0.16 -3.94
N MET A 50 -19.60 -0.23 -4.38
CA MET A 50 -20.03 0.09 -5.73
C MET A 50 -19.96 1.59 -6.07
N LYS A 51 -19.77 2.48 -5.10
CA LYS A 51 -19.46 3.90 -5.32
C LYS A 51 -17.99 4.14 -5.66
N TYR A 52 -17.16 3.11 -5.57
CA TYR A 52 -15.75 3.16 -5.89
C TYR A 52 -15.46 2.34 -7.14
N ALA A 53 -14.34 2.64 -7.78
CA ALA A 53 -13.84 1.89 -8.93
C ALA A 53 -12.36 2.14 -9.13
N ARG A 54 -11.74 1.30 -9.96
CA ARG A 54 -10.39 1.51 -10.50
C ARG A 54 -10.49 1.97 -11.94
N PHE A 55 -10.15 3.23 -12.18
CA PHE A 55 -10.08 3.82 -13.51
C PHE A 55 -8.65 4.24 -13.85
N GLY A 56 -8.44 4.44 -15.14
CA GLY A 56 -7.19 4.95 -15.67
C GLY A 56 -6.11 3.90 -15.93
N GLY A 57 -4.89 4.38 -16.15
CA GLY A 57 -3.72 3.58 -16.47
C GLY A 57 -3.63 3.14 -17.95
N GLY A 58 -4.40 3.79 -18.84
CA GLY A 58 -4.21 3.68 -20.29
C GLY A 58 -3.10 4.59 -20.80
N SER A 59 -2.80 4.52 -22.10
CA SER A 59 -1.83 5.41 -22.77
C SER A 59 -2.24 6.88 -22.70
N TYR A 60 -3.53 7.18 -22.89
CA TYR A 60 -4.08 8.53 -22.74
C TYR A 60 -3.77 9.12 -21.37
N ASP A 61 -3.98 8.31 -20.33
CA ASP A 61 -3.74 8.70 -18.95
C ASP A 61 -2.25 8.97 -18.68
N ALA A 62 -1.37 8.21 -19.33
CA ALA A 62 0.07 8.43 -19.26
C ALA A 62 0.47 9.73 -19.97
N GLU A 63 -0.08 10.02 -21.15
CA GLU A 63 0.12 11.28 -21.88
C GLU A 63 -0.35 12.49 -21.06
N ARG A 64 -1.57 12.43 -20.50
CA ARG A 64 -2.08 13.47 -19.59
C ARG A 64 -1.29 13.57 -18.31
N TYR A 65 -0.69 12.48 -17.85
CA TYR A 65 0.18 12.55 -16.69
C TYR A 65 1.46 13.34 -16.99
N VAL A 66 2.01 13.25 -18.20
CA VAL A 66 3.21 14.03 -18.59
C VAL A 66 2.98 15.53 -18.52
N GLN A 67 1.75 16.00 -18.77
CA GLN A 67 1.37 17.41 -18.60
C GLN A 67 1.58 17.91 -17.16
N ASN A 68 1.63 17.03 -16.16
CA ASN A 68 1.92 17.43 -14.78
C ASN A 68 3.39 17.79 -14.54
N TYR A 69 4.29 17.53 -15.49
CA TYR A 69 5.68 18.02 -15.43
C TYR A 69 5.84 19.39 -16.10
N ASP A 70 4.80 19.89 -16.79
CA ASP A 70 4.78 21.25 -17.34
C ASP A 70 4.39 22.25 -16.24
N ILE A 71 5.14 22.22 -15.14
CA ILE A 71 4.97 23.10 -13.98
C ILE A 71 6.17 24.05 -13.94
N LYS A 72 5.88 25.34 -13.74
CA LYS A 72 6.93 26.30 -13.42
C LYS A 72 7.43 26.06 -12.00
N TYR A 73 8.63 25.50 -11.89
CA TYR A 73 9.27 25.30 -10.60
C TYR A 73 9.73 26.62 -9.99
N HIS A 74 9.73 26.69 -8.65
CA HIS A 74 10.40 27.77 -7.94
C HIS A 74 11.91 27.55 -8.04
N ASN A 75 12.56 28.33 -8.91
CA ASN A 75 14.00 28.17 -9.17
C ASN A 75 14.88 28.68 -8.01
N ASN A 76 14.35 29.52 -7.14
CA ASN A 76 15.09 30.17 -6.05
C ASN A 76 14.62 29.68 -4.67
N LEU A 77 14.75 28.37 -4.42
CA LEU A 77 14.46 27.83 -3.09
C LEU A 77 15.48 28.31 -2.06
N GLN A 78 15.01 29.01 -1.03
CA GLN A 78 15.82 29.39 0.13
C GLN A 78 15.54 28.45 1.31
N PHE A 79 16.55 27.69 1.70
CA PHE A 79 16.50 26.79 2.85
C PHE A 79 16.94 27.51 4.12
N SER A 80 16.26 27.29 5.25
CA SER A 80 16.56 27.91 6.54
C SER A 80 17.81 27.32 7.21
N ARG A 81 18.35 26.22 6.66
CA ARG A 81 19.48 25.47 7.21
C ARG A 81 20.55 25.26 6.12
N SER A 82 21.78 25.00 6.54
CA SER A 82 22.83 24.48 5.67
C SER A 82 22.64 22.97 5.43
N VAL A 83 23.27 22.42 4.38
CA VAL A 83 23.21 20.97 4.08
C VAL A 83 23.65 20.17 5.30
N ALA A 84 24.78 20.54 5.92
CA ALA A 84 25.31 19.86 7.11
C ALA A 84 24.30 19.84 8.28
N LYS A 85 23.57 20.95 8.47
CA LYS A 85 22.56 21.03 9.54
C LYS A 85 21.29 20.24 9.21
N GLU A 86 20.89 20.15 7.95
CA GLU A 86 19.80 19.26 7.53
C GLU A 86 20.19 17.79 7.67
N ALA A 87 21.33 17.42 7.10
CA ALA A 87 21.88 16.08 7.18
C ALA A 87 22.02 15.65 8.65
N GLY A 88 22.66 16.45 9.51
CA GLY A 88 22.88 16.09 10.91
C GLY A 88 21.64 16.20 11.81
N LYS A 89 20.83 17.27 11.70
CA LYS A 89 19.71 17.50 12.64
C LYS A 89 18.36 16.96 12.18
N VAL A 90 18.11 16.93 10.87
CA VAL A 90 16.82 16.46 10.34
C VAL A 90 16.92 14.98 10.04
N ILE A 91 17.97 14.57 9.32
CA ILE A 91 18.09 13.20 8.84
C ILE A 91 18.86 12.31 9.83
N GLY A 92 19.90 12.85 10.47
CA GLY A 92 20.75 12.17 11.45
C GLY A 92 22.13 11.76 10.95
N PHE A 93 22.51 12.13 9.74
CA PHE A 93 23.80 11.74 9.16
C PHE A 93 24.98 12.46 9.77
N GLN A 94 26.09 11.74 9.93
CA GLN A 94 27.42 12.32 10.08
C GLN A 94 28.12 12.42 8.72
N PHE A 95 29.08 13.33 8.59
CA PHE A 95 29.84 13.49 7.36
C PHE A 95 30.70 12.24 7.09
N GLY A 96 30.54 11.62 5.92
CA GLY A 96 31.28 10.41 5.56
C GLY A 96 30.92 9.17 6.38
N GLU A 97 29.76 9.17 7.05
CA GLU A 97 29.27 8.03 7.83
C GLU A 97 29.06 6.78 6.97
N LEU A 98 28.72 6.97 5.70
CA LEU A 98 28.44 5.91 4.75
C LEU A 98 29.57 5.75 3.75
N LYS A 99 29.80 4.50 3.35
CA LYS A 99 30.68 4.15 2.24
C LYS A 99 29.87 3.54 1.12
N ARG A 100 30.13 3.97 -0.10
CA ARG A 100 29.55 3.38 -1.30
C ARG A 100 30.05 1.95 -1.46
N TYR A 101 29.18 1.07 -1.97
CA TYR A 101 29.59 -0.25 -2.41
C TYR A 101 30.20 -0.20 -3.82
N SER A 102 31.16 -1.09 -4.09
CA SER A 102 31.53 -1.33 -5.49
C SER A 102 30.30 -1.80 -6.27
N PHE A 103 30.29 -1.59 -7.59
CA PHE A 103 29.18 -2.04 -8.44
C PHE A 103 28.92 -3.55 -8.25
N ARG A 104 30.00 -4.34 -8.16
CA ARG A 104 29.96 -5.78 -7.90
C ARG A 104 29.37 -6.12 -6.52
N ASP A 105 29.81 -5.46 -5.46
CA ASP A 105 29.32 -5.73 -4.09
C ASP A 105 27.85 -5.36 -3.95
N ALA A 106 27.42 -4.27 -4.57
CA ALA A 106 26.03 -3.84 -4.54
C ALA A 106 25.09 -4.90 -5.13
N MET A 107 25.52 -5.61 -6.18
CA MET A 107 24.73 -6.69 -6.79
C MET A 107 24.52 -7.89 -5.87
N ALA A 108 25.46 -8.17 -4.96
CA ALA A 108 25.31 -9.26 -4.00
C ALA A 108 24.18 -9.00 -2.99
N PHE A 109 23.85 -7.73 -2.75
CA PHE A 109 22.82 -7.31 -1.79
C PHE A 109 21.52 -6.84 -2.44
N MET A 110 21.47 -6.73 -3.76
CA MET A 110 20.36 -6.10 -4.45
C MET A 110 19.13 -7.01 -4.53
N GLU A 111 17.98 -6.48 -4.11
CA GLU A 111 16.69 -7.14 -4.33
C GLU A 111 16.00 -6.60 -5.59
N LEU A 112 16.30 -7.23 -6.75
CA LEU A 112 15.66 -6.84 -8.00
C LEU A 112 14.28 -7.51 -8.16
N ASN A 113 13.27 -6.75 -8.56
CA ASN A 113 12.03 -7.34 -9.07
C ASN A 113 12.27 -7.91 -10.47
N CYS A 114 12.76 -9.15 -10.50
CA CYS A 114 13.10 -9.92 -11.69
C CYS A 114 11.99 -9.99 -12.75
N ASP A 115 10.73 -9.95 -12.32
CA ASP A 115 9.54 -10.01 -13.19
C ASP A 115 9.13 -8.65 -13.79
N ALA A 116 9.76 -7.55 -13.38
CA ALA A 116 9.39 -6.23 -13.85
C ALA A 116 9.85 -5.98 -15.29
N ASN A 117 9.26 -4.96 -15.93
CA ASN A 117 9.72 -4.48 -17.22
C ASN A 117 11.19 -4.02 -17.12
N PRO A 118 12.07 -4.38 -18.07
CA PRO A 118 13.50 -4.04 -18.02
C PRO A 118 13.81 -2.60 -18.46
N GLY A 119 12.82 -1.82 -18.88
CA GLY A 119 12.96 -0.49 -19.43
C GLY A 119 13.07 -0.47 -20.96
N PRO A 120 12.92 0.71 -21.58
CA PRO A 120 12.76 0.86 -23.02
C PRO A 120 13.96 0.32 -23.82
N SER A 121 15.19 0.57 -23.39
CA SER A 121 16.39 0.18 -24.12
C SER A 121 16.54 -1.33 -24.21
N TYR A 122 16.10 -2.04 -23.17
CA TYR A 122 16.14 -3.51 -23.13
C TYR A 122 14.92 -4.11 -23.82
N LYS A 123 13.76 -3.47 -23.71
CA LYS A 123 12.54 -3.93 -24.36
C LYS A 123 12.67 -3.94 -25.88
N VAL A 124 13.31 -2.92 -26.46
CA VAL A 124 13.62 -2.84 -27.90
C VAL A 124 14.56 -3.97 -28.35
N ARG A 125 15.40 -4.49 -27.45
CA ARG A 125 16.30 -5.64 -27.70
C ARG A 125 15.63 -7.01 -27.50
N GLY A 126 14.32 -7.04 -27.23
CA GLY A 126 13.55 -8.27 -27.09
C GLY A 126 13.50 -8.86 -25.68
N TYR A 127 13.97 -8.14 -24.66
CA TYR A 127 13.85 -8.59 -23.26
C TYR A 127 12.46 -8.26 -22.70
N ASP A 128 11.79 -9.24 -22.09
CA ASP A 128 10.46 -9.01 -21.50
C ASP A 128 10.53 -8.63 -20.02
N THR A 129 11.57 -9.10 -19.34
CA THR A 129 11.72 -8.97 -17.89
C THR A 129 13.10 -8.46 -17.49
N LYS A 130 13.21 -7.86 -16.30
CA LYS A 130 14.48 -7.47 -15.68
C LYS A 130 15.43 -8.64 -15.52
N LEU A 131 14.92 -9.84 -15.24
CA LEU A 131 15.73 -11.05 -15.14
C LEU A 131 16.41 -11.40 -16.46
N GLU A 132 15.66 -11.38 -17.56
CA GLU A 132 16.18 -11.69 -18.90
C GLU A 132 17.19 -10.62 -19.35
N ALA A 133 16.95 -9.36 -19.00
CA ALA A 133 17.87 -8.26 -19.30
C ALA A 133 19.08 -8.19 -18.36
N PHE A 134 19.07 -8.90 -17.22
CA PHE A 134 20.03 -8.70 -16.13
C PHE A 134 21.50 -8.82 -16.58
N PRO A 135 21.93 -9.86 -17.31
CA PRO A 135 23.33 -9.96 -17.72
C PRO A 135 23.79 -8.79 -18.58
N THR A 136 22.95 -8.36 -19.54
CA THR A 136 23.26 -7.18 -20.37
C THR A 136 23.23 -5.90 -19.53
N ALA A 137 22.27 -5.76 -18.63
CA ALA A 137 22.13 -4.58 -17.79
C ALA A 137 23.29 -4.42 -16.81
N TYR A 138 23.81 -5.52 -16.29
CA TYR A 138 25.01 -5.55 -15.45
C TYR A 138 26.22 -5.01 -16.21
N ILE A 139 26.50 -5.54 -17.41
CA ILE A 139 27.64 -5.12 -18.24
C ILE A 139 27.54 -3.63 -18.60
N VAL A 140 26.33 -3.18 -18.96
CA VAL A 140 26.08 -1.77 -19.27
C VAL A 140 26.29 -0.90 -18.03
N GLY A 141 25.74 -1.28 -16.88
CA GLY A 141 25.89 -0.52 -15.63
C GLY A 141 27.34 -0.42 -15.16
N ASP A 142 28.11 -1.51 -15.26
CA ASP A 142 29.54 -1.54 -14.89
C ASP A 142 30.36 -0.60 -15.79
N ARG A 143 30.17 -0.68 -17.12
CA ARG A 143 30.83 0.21 -18.08
C ARG A 143 30.45 1.68 -17.86
N LEU A 144 29.16 1.97 -17.68
CA LEU A 144 28.70 3.34 -17.41
C LEU A 144 29.29 3.88 -16.11
N THR A 145 29.40 3.04 -15.07
CA THR A 145 30.03 3.44 -13.80
C THR A 145 31.48 3.87 -14.04
N ASN A 146 32.26 3.06 -14.76
CA ASN A 146 33.66 3.38 -15.08
C ASN A 146 33.78 4.62 -15.97
N ASP A 147 32.91 4.75 -16.97
CA ASP A 147 32.89 5.91 -17.87
C ASP A 147 32.59 7.21 -17.09
N ILE A 148 31.60 7.20 -16.19
CA ILE A 148 31.26 8.34 -15.33
C ILE A 148 32.42 8.69 -14.39
N CYS A 149 33.01 7.70 -13.71
CA CYS A 149 34.17 7.93 -12.85
C CYS A 149 35.33 8.57 -13.63
N SER A 150 35.56 8.12 -14.87
CA SER A 150 36.58 8.70 -15.76
C SER A 150 36.23 10.09 -16.31
N GLY A 151 35.03 10.59 -16.06
CA GLY A 151 34.55 11.91 -16.51
C GLY A 151 34.05 11.94 -17.95
N LYS A 152 33.73 10.77 -18.54
CA LYS A 152 33.12 10.71 -19.85
C LYS A 152 31.64 11.05 -19.75
N VAL A 153 31.14 11.70 -20.81
CA VAL A 153 29.71 11.96 -20.99
C VAL A 153 29.01 10.63 -21.30
N VAL A 154 27.93 10.35 -20.58
CA VAL A 154 27.09 9.16 -20.80
C VAL A 154 25.72 9.54 -21.36
N PRO A 155 25.01 8.60 -22.01
CA PRO A 155 23.68 8.85 -22.54
C PRO A 155 22.68 9.26 -21.44
N PRO A 156 21.60 9.98 -21.81
CA PRO A 156 20.54 10.28 -20.86
C PRO A 156 19.77 9.02 -20.44
N MET A 157 19.20 9.05 -19.24
CA MET A 157 18.33 7.98 -18.75
C MET A 157 16.99 7.98 -19.49
N LEU A 158 16.56 6.79 -19.90
CA LEU A 158 15.27 6.57 -20.53
C LEU A 158 14.32 5.78 -19.61
N ALA A 159 13.04 6.15 -19.64
CA ALA A 159 11.97 5.47 -18.96
C ALA A 159 10.77 5.29 -19.88
N ALA A 160 10.21 4.07 -19.93
CA ALA A 160 8.96 3.85 -20.64
C ALA A 160 7.78 4.21 -19.72
N LEU A 161 6.77 4.89 -20.25
CA LEU A 161 5.58 5.25 -19.47
C LEU A 161 4.58 4.10 -19.41
N GLY A 162 4.30 3.63 -18.19
CA GLY A 162 3.27 2.64 -17.89
C GLY A 162 2.12 3.27 -17.11
N GLY A 163 0.89 2.89 -17.43
CA GLY A 163 -0.28 3.36 -16.67
C GLY A 163 -0.67 2.36 -15.57
N ARG A 164 -1.07 2.89 -14.40
CA ARG A 164 -1.60 2.12 -13.27
C ARG A 164 -2.95 2.69 -12.82
N PRO A 165 -4.03 1.89 -12.77
CA PRO A 165 -5.32 2.42 -12.38
C PRO A 165 -5.36 2.84 -10.91
N LYS A 166 -6.05 3.95 -10.60
CA LYS A 166 -6.21 4.49 -9.25
C LYS A 166 -7.58 4.10 -8.68
N PHE A 167 -7.59 3.64 -7.43
CA PHE A 167 -8.81 3.33 -6.70
C PHE A 167 -9.35 4.61 -6.05
N LYS A 168 -10.52 5.08 -6.48
CA LYS A 168 -11.20 6.29 -5.95
C LYS A 168 -12.71 6.13 -6.09
N LYS A 169 -13.46 7.00 -5.41
CA LYS A 169 -14.89 7.21 -5.67
C LYS A 169 -15.12 7.54 -7.14
N ILE A 170 -16.22 7.03 -7.71
CA ILE A 170 -16.56 7.19 -9.12
C ILE A 170 -16.77 8.67 -9.46
N GLU A 171 -17.41 9.44 -8.58
CA GLU A 171 -17.65 10.87 -8.79
C GLU A 171 -16.35 11.66 -8.97
N GLY A 172 -15.33 11.30 -8.18
CA GLY A 172 -14.00 11.92 -8.28
C GLY A 172 -13.23 11.54 -9.55
N HIS A 173 -13.57 10.43 -10.20
CA HIS A 173 -13.03 10.08 -11.51
C HIS A 173 -13.78 10.81 -12.63
N ILE A 174 -15.11 10.87 -12.55
CA ILE A 174 -15.93 11.64 -13.50
C ILE A 174 -15.48 13.10 -13.54
N SER A 175 -15.32 13.74 -12.38
CA SER A 175 -14.81 15.11 -12.31
C SER A 175 -13.45 15.26 -12.98
N LYS A 176 -12.51 14.32 -12.78
CA LYS A 176 -11.22 14.35 -13.46
C LYS A 176 -11.33 14.19 -14.97
N MET A 177 -12.19 13.28 -15.45
CA MET A 177 -12.41 13.10 -16.89
C MET A 177 -13.00 14.35 -17.54
N LEU A 178 -13.95 15.00 -16.88
CA LEU A 178 -14.56 16.24 -17.35
C LEU A 178 -13.55 17.40 -17.38
N ASP A 179 -12.63 17.43 -16.41
CA ASP A 179 -11.53 18.39 -16.35
C ASP A 179 -10.32 18.03 -17.26
N ASP A 180 -10.43 16.98 -18.08
CA ASP A 180 -9.35 16.48 -18.93
C ASP A 180 -8.05 16.10 -18.18
N LYS A 181 -8.21 15.62 -16.93
CA LYS A 181 -7.12 15.20 -16.04
C LYS A 181 -6.94 13.69 -16.03
N ALA A 182 -5.69 13.25 -15.83
CA ALA A 182 -5.36 11.83 -15.65
C ALA A 182 -6.14 11.20 -14.47
N CYS A 183 -6.79 10.06 -14.73
CA CYS A 183 -7.59 9.33 -13.75
C CYS A 183 -6.76 8.34 -12.93
N GLY A 184 -5.76 7.73 -13.56
CA GLY A 184 -4.81 6.78 -12.99
C GLY A 184 -3.54 7.43 -12.48
N ARG A 185 -2.49 6.61 -12.37
CA ARG A 185 -1.11 7.00 -12.08
C ARG A 185 -0.24 6.60 -13.26
N SER A 186 0.80 7.38 -13.53
CA SER A 186 1.91 6.90 -14.35
C SER A 186 2.91 6.14 -13.49
N VAL A 187 3.62 5.22 -14.11
CA VAL A 187 4.77 4.49 -13.59
C VAL A 187 5.85 4.59 -14.64
N GLU A 188 7.00 5.13 -14.26
CA GLU A 188 8.15 5.26 -15.13
C GLU A 188 8.97 3.97 -15.06
N MET A 189 8.98 3.18 -16.13
CA MET A 189 9.74 1.93 -16.22
C MET A 189 11.14 2.24 -16.72
N ILE A 190 12.03 2.56 -15.78
CA ILE A 190 13.42 2.92 -16.05
C ILE A 190 14.22 1.72 -16.54
N ASP A 191 15.17 1.98 -17.43
CA ASP A 191 16.18 1.04 -17.86
C ASP A 191 16.87 0.32 -16.70
N ALA A 192 16.95 -1.01 -16.81
CA ALA A 192 17.36 -1.89 -15.74
C ALA A 192 18.75 -1.60 -15.16
N HIS A 193 19.67 -0.95 -15.91
CA HIS A 193 21.01 -0.61 -15.41
C HIS A 193 20.99 0.49 -14.34
N GLU A 194 20.07 1.46 -14.41
CA GLU A 194 20.01 2.55 -13.43
C GLU A 194 19.81 2.04 -12.01
N PRO A 195 18.82 1.19 -11.70
CA PRO A 195 18.65 0.72 -10.33
C PRO A 195 19.81 -0.18 -9.89
N LEU A 196 20.54 -0.83 -10.81
CA LEU A 196 21.76 -1.55 -10.46
C LEU A 196 22.85 -0.57 -9.99
N MET A 197 23.09 0.50 -10.75
CA MET A 197 24.09 1.52 -10.39
C MET A 197 23.68 2.28 -9.12
N ALA A 198 22.42 2.68 -9.01
CA ALA A 198 21.88 3.33 -7.81
C ALA A 198 22.10 2.49 -6.55
N SER A 199 22.04 1.15 -6.66
CA SER A 199 22.19 0.24 -5.51
C SER A 199 23.53 0.39 -4.76
N MET A 200 24.56 0.92 -5.43
CA MET A 200 25.87 1.21 -4.84
C MET A 200 25.76 2.19 -3.66
N PHE A 201 24.81 3.12 -3.72
CA PHE A 201 24.54 4.10 -2.67
C PHE A 201 23.26 3.79 -1.91
N THR A 202 22.21 3.35 -2.61
CA THR A 202 20.88 3.19 -2.01
C THR A 202 20.83 2.02 -1.03
N ILE A 203 21.63 0.97 -1.19
CA ILE A 203 21.70 -0.14 -0.24
C ILE A 203 22.33 0.31 1.10
N PRO A 204 23.52 0.95 1.14
CA PRO A 204 24.05 1.54 2.37
C PRO A 204 23.05 2.49 3.06
N LEU A 205 22.41 3.38 2.30
CA LEU A 205 21.40 4.31 2.83
C LEU A 205 20.19 3.57 3.42
N GLN A 206 19.64 2.58 2.73
CA GLN A 206 18.51 1.79 3.24
C GLN A 206 18.87 1.02 4.51
N LYS A 207 20.08 0.43 4.58
CA LYS A 207 20.57 -0.24 5.79
C LYS A 207 20.65 0.75 6.96
N TRP A 208 21.18 1.95 6.70
CA TRP A 208 21.30 3.00 7.70
C TRP A 208 19.94 3.52 8.20
N PHE A 209 19.03 3.90 7.28
CA PHE A 209 17.69 4.37 7.64
C PHE A 209 16.91 3.34 8.45
N LYS A 210 17.08 2.06 8.10
CA LYS A 210 16.46 0.97 8.84
C LYS A 210 16.98 0.85 10.27
N SER A 211 18.27 1.12 10.50
CA SER A 211 18.86 1.05 11.85
C SER A 211 18.56 2.26 12.73
N THR A 212 18.38 3.44 12.15
CA THR A 212 18.24 4.69 12.92
C THR A 212 16.78 5.13 13.09
N GLN A 213 15.93 4.89 12.08
CA GLN A 213 14.50 5.23 12.04
C GLN A 213 14.19 6.64 12.59
N GLN A 214 15.04 7.62 12.27
CA GLN A 214 14.87 9.02 12.67
C GLN A 214 13.74 9.68 11.86
N ALA A 215 13.99 10.74 11.10
CA ALA A 215 12.91 11.36 10.32
C ALA A 215 12.44 10.47 9.15
N VAL A 216 13.38 9.82 8.48
CA VAL A 216 13.13 8.98 7.31
C VAL A 216 12.96 7.52 7.74
N MET A 217 11.77 6.97 7.51
CA MET A 217 11.36 5.64 7.95
C MET A 217 11.57 4.56 6.88
N LEU A 218 12.60 4.69 6.03
CA LEU A 218 12.86 3.67 5.01
C LEU A 218 13.28 2.35 5.66
N GLY A 219 12.72 1.25 5.15
CA GLY A 219 12.85 -0.07 5.78
C GLY A 219 11.86 -0.32 6.92
N PHE A 220 10.93 0.60 7.21
CA PHE A 220 9.92 0.44 8.24
C PHE A 220 9.11 -0.85 8.08
N ASN A 221 9.26 -1.73 9.05
CA ASN A 221 8.58 -3.00 9.19
C ASN A 221 7.33 -2.83 10.04
N LYS A 222 6.21 -2.58 9.37
CA LYS A 222 4.89 -2.49 10.02
C LYS A 222 4.42 -3.76 10.77
N PHE A 223 5.08 -4.89 10.55
CA PHE A 223 4.76 -6.17 11.19
C PHE A 223 5.67 -6.46 12.39
N GLY A 224 6.76 -5.71 12.55
CA GLY A 224 7.68 -5.80 13.68
C GLY A 224 7.36 -4.82 14.80
N ASP A 225 8.39 -4.47 15.59
CA ASP A 225 8.28 -3.47 16.67
C ASP A 225 8.49 -2.03 16.19
N ASP A 226 8.86 -1.80 14.93
CA ASP A 226 9.02 -0.45 14.38
C ASP A 226 7.80 0.46 14.64
N PRO A 227 6.53 0.01 14.50
CA PRO A 227 5.40 0.87 14.83
C PRO A 227 5.24 1.09 16.32
N LYS A 228 5.71 0.18 17.18
CA LYS A 228 5.75 0.38 18.63
C LYS A 228 6.75 1.48 18.99
N TYR A 229 7.95 1.46 18.43
CA TYR A 229 8.95 2.52 18.64
C TYR A 229 8.47 3.86 18.09
N LEU A 230 7.88 3.86 16.89
CA LEU A 230 7.25 5.05 16.32
C LEU A 230 6.13 5.59 17.21
N CYS A 231 5.28 4.73 17.79
CA CYS A 231 4.25 5.16 18.73
C CYS A 231 4.84 5.79 20.00
N LEU A 232 5.83 5.16 20.62
CA LEU A 232 6.50 5.68 21.83
C LEU A 232 7.08 7.07 21.58
N GLU A 233 7.67 7.29 20.40
CA GLU A 233 8.15 8.62 20.03
C GLU A 233 7.01 9.60 19.78
N LEU A 234 5.90 9.18 19.16
CA LEU A 234 4.77 10.06 18.86
C LEU A 234 3.89 10.38 20.09
N GLU A 235 3.96 9.60 21.17
CA GLU A 235 3.22 9.84 22.41
C GLU A 235 3.61 11.14 23.13
N GLN A 236 4.80 11.69 22.85
CA GLN A 236 5.23 12.99 23.39
C GLN A 236 4.51 14.19 22.74
N TYR A 237 3.68 13.95 21.73
CA TYR A 237 2.90 14.96 21.01
C TYR A 237 1.41 14.76 21.25
N ASN A 238 0.63 15.84 21.24
CA ASN A 238 -0.81 15.81 21.49
C ASN A 238 -1.68 16.06 20.24
N THR A 239 -1.03 16.35 19.11
CA THR A 239 -1.65 16.65 17.82
C THR A 239 -0.77 16.11 16.69
N TYR A 240 -1.40 15.56 15.65
CA TYR A 240 -0.72 14.96 14.51
C TYR A 240 -1.32 15.46 13.21
N ILE A 241 -0.46 15.73 12.23
CA ILE A 241 -0.85 16.09 10.86
C ILE A 241 -0.23 15.07 9.91
N SER A 242 -1.06 14.30 9.21
CA SER A 242 -0.62 13.43 8.11
C SER A 242 -0.93 14.12 6.79
N SER A 243 0.09 14.76 6.21
CA SER A 243 -0.02 15.54 4.97
C SER A 243 -0.31 14.65 3.77
N ASP A 244 -1.22 15.10 2.89
CA ASP A 244 -1.48 14.48 1.58
C ASP A 244 -1.17 15.48 0.46
N TYR A 245 -0.12 15.18 -0.32
CA TYR A 245 0.37 16.04 -1.39
C TYR A 245 -0.35 15.72 -2.71
N SER A 246 -0.78 16.75 -3.43
CA SER A 246 -1.28 16.57 -4.79
C SER A 246 -0.10 16.35 -5.74
N GLN A 247 0.00 15.13 -6.30
CA GLN A 247 0.99 14.78 -7.32
C GLN A 247 2.44 15.00 -6.84
N PHE A 248 2.75 14.55 -5.62
CA PHE A 248 4.06 14.73 -5.00
C PHE A 248 5.22 14.46 -5.98
N ASP A 249 5.24 13.29 -6.60
CA ASP A 249 6.30 12.90 -7.55
C ASP A 249 6.48 13.91 -8.68
N ALA A 250 5.42 14.43 -9.30
CA ALA A 250 5.54 15.38 -10.42
C ALA A 250 5.89 16.81 -9.96
N SER A 251 5.53 17.16 -8.72
CA SER A 251 5.65 18.52 -8.18
C SER A 251 6.99 18.83 -7.53
N LEU A 252 7.85 17.82 -7.30
CA LEU A 252 9.19 18.05 -6.75
C LEU A 252 10.05 18.90 -7.70
N SER A 253 10.52 20.04 -7.22
CA SER A 253 11.39 20.91 -8.01
C SER A 253 12.81 20.36 -8.14
N PRO A 254 13.51 20.68 -9.23
CA PRO A 254 14.93 20.37 -9.36
C PRO A 254 15.74 20.84 -8.15
N GLY A 255 15.49 22.05 -7.65
CA GLY A 255 16.20 22.59 -6.47
C GLY A 255 16.03 21.75 -5.20
N LEU A 256 14.84 21.20 -4.95
CA LEU A 256 14.60 20.34 -3.78
C LEU A 256 15.22 18.94 -3.95
N ILE A 257 15.21 18.42 -5.18
CA ILE A 257 15.88 17.16 -5.53
C ILE A 257 17.40 17.31 -5.36
N ILE A 258 18.00 18.34 -5.94
CA ILE A 258 19.42 18.69 -5.79
C ILE A 258 19.79 18.76 -4.32
N ARG A 259 18.98 19.49 -3.53
CA ARG A 259 19.24 19.63 -2.10
C ARG A 259 19.24 18.28 -1.37
N SER A 260 18.37 17.37 -1.76
CA SER A 260 18.33 16.02 -1.20
C SER A 260 19.54 15.19 -1.60
N PHE A 261 20.05 15.33 -2.83
CA PHE A 261 21.30 14.72 -3.25
C PHE A 261 22.51 15.32 -2.52
N ASP A 262 22.51 16.61 -2.19
CA ASP A 262 23.58 17.22 -1.38
C ASP A 262 23.61 16.64 0.04
N VAL A 263 22.45 16.34 0.63
CA VAL A 263 22.37 15.61 1.91
C VAL A 263 22.93 14.18 1.77
N VAL A 264 22.70 13.51 0.64
CA VAL A 264 23.31 12.21 0.34
C VAL A 264 24.83 12.33 0.21
N ARG A 265 25.34 13.30 -0.57
CA ARG A 265 26.79 13.56 -0.71
C ARG A 265 27.46 13.76 0.65
N TYR A 266 26.82 14.53 1.53
CA TYR A 266 27.29 14.71 2.91
C TYR A 266 27.45 13.38 3.66
N ALA A 267 26.47 12.48 3.56
CA ALA A 267 26.53 11.16 4.20
C ALA A 267 27.68 10.28 3.66
N PHE A 268 28.06 10.45 2.40
CA PHE A 268 29.19 9.74 1.76
C PHE A 268 30.51 10.51 1.80
N GLY A 269 30.57 11.66 2.49
CA GLY A 269 31.82 12.38 2.73
C GLY A 269 32.33 13.15 1.51
N CYS A 270 31.45 13.50 0.58
CA CYS A 270 31.77 14.31 -0.60
C CYS A 270 30.93 15.59 -0.64
N HIS A 271 31.34 16.52 -1.51
CA HIS A 271 30.65 17.76 -1.81
C HIS A 271 30.46 17.91 -3.30
N ARG A 272 29.38 18.58 -3.69
CA ARG A 272 29.12 18.84 -5.10
C ARG A 272 30.26 19.64 -5.72
N GLY A 273 30.81 19.12 -6.82
CA GLY A 273 31.92 19.74 -7.54
C GLY A 273 33.30 19.40 -7.01
N ASP A 274 33.43 18.47 -6.05
CA ASP A 274 34.74 17.98 -5.61
C ASP A 274 35.42 17.06 -6.64
N LEU A 275 34.67 16.63 -7.66
CA LEU A 275 35.12 15.78 -8.77
C LEU A 275 35.66 14.40 -8.34
N SER A 276 35.38 13.97 -7.11
CA SER A 276 35.60 12.60 -6.65
C SER A 276 34.77 11.61 -7.46
N GLU A 277 35.14 10.33 -7.46
CA GLU A 277 34.35 9.29 -8.14
C GLU A 277 32.90 9.27 -7.64
N ASP A 278 32.71 9.42 -6.33
CA ASP A 278 31.38 9.41 -5.70
C ASP A 278 30.56 10.64 -6.10
N ASP A 279 31.15 11.83 -6.15
CA ASP A 279 30.45 13.03 -6.62
C ASP A 279 30.12 12.96 -8.12
N ARG A 280 31.01 12.41 -8.96
CA ARG A 280 30.72 12.22 -10.39
C ARG A 280 29.53 11.28 -10.59
N LEU A 281 29.53 10.14 -9.89
CA LEU A 281 28.42 9.18 -9.93
C LEU A 281 27.13 9.80 -9.40
N LEU A 282 27.15 10.46 -8.25
CA LEU A 282 25.97 11.10 -7.66
C LEU A 282 25.45 12.23 -8.54
N THR A 283 26.33 13.02 -9.16
CA THR A 283 25.96 14.07 -10.10
C THR A 283 25.29 13.50 -11.34
N GLN A 284 25.80 12.40 -11.90
CA GLN A 284 25.15 11.75 -13.04
C GLN A 284 23.78 11.16 -12.66
N MET A 285 23.67 10.52 -11.49
CA MET A 285 22.41 9.97 -10.99
C MET A 285 21.37 11.06 -10.72
N GLU A 286 21.81 12.17 -10.12
CA GLU A 286 20.99 13.36 -9.90
C GLU A 286 20.50 13.95 -11.23
N GLU A 287 21.39 14.08 -12.22
CA GLU A 287 21.01 14.56 -13.55
C GLU A 287 19.99 13.63 -14.21
N TRP A 288 20.20 12.32 -14.17
CA TRP A 288 19.23 11.36 -14.70
C TRP A 288 17.89 11.44 -13.98
N PHE A 289 17.91 11.61 -12.65
CA PHE A 289 16.71 11.71 -11.83
C PHE A 289 15.90 12.97 -12.18
N ILE A 290 16.56 14.11 -12.38
CA ILE A 290 15.93 15.39 -12.76
C ILE A 290 15.52 15.36 -14.23
N LYS A 291 16.42 14.95 -15.12
CA LYS A 291 16.27 14.96 -16.59
C LYS A 291 16.06 13.54 -17.11
N THR A 292 14.81 13.11 -17.14
CA THR A 292 14.45 11.76 -17.61
C THR A 292 13.80 11.82 -18.99
N GLY A 293 14.28 11.01 -19.93
CA GLY A 293 13.65 10.81 -21.24
C GLY A 293 12.48 9.83 -21.16
N LEU A 294 11.27 10.32 -21.35
CA LEU A 294 10.03 9.54 -21.33
C LEU A 294 9.71 8.99 -22.71
N VAL A 295 9.79 7.67 -22.87
CA VAL A 295 9.53 6.97 -24.13
C VAL A 295 8.06 6.54 -24.19
N PHE A 296 7.37 7.04 -25.22
CA PHE A 296 5.98 6.69 -25.51
C PHE A 296 5.88 5.44 -26.40
N SER A 297 4.70 4.82 -26.41
CA SER A 297 4.42 3.62 -27.22
C SER A 297 4.56 3.83 -28.75
N ASN A 298 4.54 5.08 -29.22
CA ASN A 298 4.75 5.46 -30.62
C ASN A 298 6.22 5.79 -30.94
N GLY A 299 7.14 5.56 -30.00
CA GLY A 299 8.57 5.84 -30.16
C GLY A 299 8.98 7.29 -29.93
N LYS A 300 8.04 8.22 -29.67
CA LYS A 300 8.39 9.59 -29.29
C LYS A 300 9.07 9.61 -27.92
N VAL A 301 10.03 10.50 -27.76
CA VAL A 301 10.73 10.75 -26.50
C VAL A 301 10.47 12.19 -26.08
N VAL A 302 10.05 12.38 -24.83
CA VAL A 302 9.90 13.70 -24.21
C VAL A 302 10.78 13.76 -22.98
N PHE A 303 11.61 14.79 -22.86
CA PHE A 303 12.42 14.98 -21.67
C PHE A 303 11.63 15.79 -20.65
N LYS A 304 11.48 15.25 -19.44
CA LYS A 304 11.02 16.02 -18.29
C LYS A 304 12.22 16.64 -17.59
N GLU A 305 12.04 17.82 -17.00
CA GLU A 305 12.99 18.43 -16.08
C GLU A 305 12.29 18.59 -14.73
N GLY A 306 12.82 17.95 -13.70
CA GLY A 306 12.19 17.90 -12.39
C GLY A 306 11.20 16.74 -12.24
N GLY A 307 10.56 16.71 -11.07
CA GLY A 307 9.79 15.59 -10.57
C GLY A 307 10.59 14.29 -10.44
N ASN A 308 10.03 13.32 -9.74
CA ASN A 308 10.67 12.04 -9.46
C ASN A 308 10.29 10.98 -10.50
N PRO A 309 11.28 10.29 -11.10
CA PRO A 309 11.02 9.12 -11.92
C PRO A 309 10.70 7.89 -11.07
N SER A 310 9.40 7.61 -10.90
CA SER A 310 8.83 6.57 -10.00
C SER A 310 9.39 5.13 -10.08
N GLY A 311 10.18 4.77 -11.09
CA GLY A 311 10.85 3.47 -11.19
C GLY A 311 12.34 3.46 -10.84
N SER A 312 12.91 4.61 -10.45
CA SER A 312 14.33 4.74 -10.11
C SER A 312 14.64 4.07 -8.79
N GLY A 313 15.86 3.54 -8.68
CA GLY A 313 16.40 3.06 -7.40
C GLY A 313 16.42 4.14 -6.31
N TRP A 314 16.43 5.42 -6.68
CA TRP A 314 16.46 6.57 -5.78
C TRP A 314 15.09 7.05 -5.30
N THR A 315 14.01 6.66 -5.98
CA THR A 315 12.64 7.19 -5.82
C THR A 315 12.24 7.36 -4.36
N SER A 316 12.32 6.28 -3.57
CA SER A 316 11.86 6.28 -2.18
C SER A 316 12.77 7.06 -1.24
N ILE A 317 14.08 7.08 -1.51
CA ILE A 317 15.09 7.80 -0.72
C ILE A 317 14.93 9.29 -0.91
N ILE A 318 15.01 9.75 -2.15
CA ILE A 318 14.96 11.17 -2.46
C ILE A 318 13.60 11.74 -2.09
N ASN A 319 12.48 11.05 -2.36
CA ASN A 319 11.16 11.51 -1.90
C ASN A 319 11.09 11.67 -0.38
N SER A 320 11.64 10.71 0.37
CA SER A 320 11.62 10.79 1.84
C SER A 320 12.48 11.94 2.35
N ILE A 321 13.67 12.16 1.78
CA ILE A 321 14.53 13.28 2.19
C ILE A 321 13.87 14.62 1.82
N CYS A 322 13.33 14.77 0.61
CA CYS A 322 12.56 15.95 0.19
C CYS A 322 11.42 16.24 1.19
N ASN A 323 10.62 15.22 1.52
CA ASN A 323 9.48 15.36 2.43
C ASN A 323 9.92 15.72 3.85
N ALA A 324 11.00 15.10 4.35
CA ALA A 324 11.57 15.42 5.65
C ALA A 324 12.03 16.89 5.74
N ILE A 325 12.71 17.39 4.71
CA ILE A 325 13.15 18.79 4.62
C ILE A 325 11.94 19.74 4.63
N VAL A 326 10.93 19.45 3.80
CA VAL A 326 9.70 20.27 3.72
C VAL A 326 8.99 20.34 5.07
N LEU A 327 8.81 19.21 5.75
CA LEU A 327 8.11 19.16 7.03
C LEU A 327 8.93 19.72 8.20
N ASP A 328 10.26 19.62 8.16
CA ASP A 328 11.13 20.32 9.13
C ASP A 328 11.00 21.84 8.97
N GLU A 329 10.98 22.35 7.75
CA GLU A 329 10.77 23.77 7.46
C GLU A 329 9.38 24.24 7.92
N VAL A 330 8.34 23.41 7.75
CA VAL A 330 7.00 23.66 8.31
C VAL A 330 7.07 23.73 9.84
N GLY A 331 7.67 22.74 10.50
CA GLY A 331 7.80 22.70 11.96
C GLY A 331 8.52 23.94 12.50
N LEU A 332 9.66 24.31 11.92
CA LEU A 332 10.39 25.54 12.24
C LEU A 332 9.53 26.80 12.06
N HIS A 333 8.78 26.87 10.96
CA HIS A 333 7.94 28.01 10.67
C HIS A 333 6.82 28.15 11.71
N LEU A 334 6.16 27.06 12.09
CA LEU A 334 5.13 27.06 13.13
C LEU A 334 5.71 27.47 14.50
N VAL A 335 6.90 26.99 14.86
CA VAL A 335 7.58 27.38 16.11
C VAL A 335 7.94 28.87 16.11
N ARG A 336 8.57 29.37 15.04
CA ARG A 336 9.00 30.78 14.93
C ARG A 336 7.83 31.76 15.03
N ASN A 337 6.68 31.39 14.47
CA ASN A 337 5.45 32.18 14.53
C ASN A 337 4.62 31.93 15.80
N LYS A 338 5.15 31.16 16.77
CA LYS A 338 4.49 30.84 18.05
C LYS A 338 3.10 30.20 17.87
N LEU A 339 2.92 29.43 16.79
CA LEU A 339 1.66 28.73 16.49
C LEU A 339 1.58 27.36 17.19
N ILE A 340 2.74 26.81 17.58
CA ILE A 340 2.89 25.56 18.33
C ILE A 340 3.98 25.73 19.41
N HIS A 341 4.07 24.77 20.34
CA HIS A 341 5.21 24.68 21.27
C HIS A 341 6.52 24.39 20.54
N THR A 342 7.64 24.57 21.24
CA THR A 342 9.00 24.50 20.66
C THR A 342 9.43 23.12 20.15
N LYS A 343 8.66 22.05 20.35
CA LYS A 343 8.98 20.69 19.94
C LYS A 343 8.01 20.17 18.88
N TYR A 344 8.55 19.55 17.84
CA TYR A 344 7.82 18.79 16.82
C TYR A 344 8.65 17.55 16.41
N ALA A 345 8.00 16.55 15.80
CA ALA A 345 8.66 15.41 15.16
C ALA A 345 8.17 15.24 13.73
N VAL A 346 9.08 14.87 12.84
CA VAL A 346 8.81 14.58 11.43
C VAL A 346 9.06 13.09 11.20
N LYS A 347 8.10 12.40 10.59
CA LYS A 347 8.21 10.98 10.21
C LYS A 347 7.71 10.81 8.79
N VAL A 348 8.55 10.31 7.90
CA VAL A 348 8.22 10.24 6.46
C VAL A 348 8.62 8.90 5.84
N TYR A 349 7.83 8.48 4.85
CA TYR A 349 8.15 7.38 3.94
C TYR A 349 7.62 7.75 2.56
N GLY A 350 8.50 8.22 1.68
CA GLY A 350 8.09 8.81 0.41
C GLY A 350 7.24 10.06 0.66
N ASP A 351 6.05 10.10 0.07
CA ASP A 351 5.04 11.15 0.25
C ASP A 351 4.20 10.99 1.53
N ASP A 352 4.06 9.77 2.06
CA ASP A 352 3.37 9.51 3.33
C ASP A 352 4.15 10.12 4.51
N SER A 353 3.45 10.83 5.40
CA SER A 353 4.08 11.54 6.52
C SER A 353 3.21 11.63 7.77
N ILE A 354 3.88 11.85 8.92
CA ILE A 354 3.28 12.31 10.18
C ILE A 354 4.15 13.44 10.73
N LEU A 355 3.53 14.59 10.99
CA LEU A 355 4.09 15.69 11.76
C LEU A 355 3.44 15.68 13.16
N GLY A 356 4.20 15.31 14.18
CA GLY A 356 3.77 15.39 15.58
C GLY A 356 4.07 16.78 16.15
N ILE A 357 3.07 17.45 16.71
CA ILE A 357 3.18 18.79 17.30
C ILE A 357 2.47 18.86 18.65
N ASN A 358 2.86 19.83 19.46
CA ASN A 358 2.15 20.17 20.68
C ASN A 358 1.43 21.51 20.52
N ILE A 359 0.10 21.48 20.64
CA ILE A 359 -0.75 22.66 20.76
C ILE A 359 -1.06 22.83 22.25
N GLY A 360 -0.82 24.03 22.81
CA GLY A 360 -0.99 24.35 24.23
C GLY A 360 -2.44 24.45 24.69
N ILE A 361 -3.23 23.43 24.36
CA ILE A 361 -4.65 23.31 24.64
C ILE A 361 -4.89 21.89 25.16
N ASP A 362 -5.45 21.75 26.36
CA ASP A 362 -5.68 20.43 26.99
C ASP A 362 -6.89 19.70 26.41
N ASP A 363 -7.90 20.45 25.95
CA ASP A 363 -9.10 19.88 25.36
C ASP A 363 -8.84 19.36 23.93
N SER A 364 -9.07 18.06 23.73
CA SER A 364 -8.82 17.38 22.44
C SER A 364 -9.66 17.92 21.27
N GLU A 365 -10.88 18.39 21.54
CA GLU A 365 -11.77 18.92 20.50
C GLU A 365 -11.31 20.32 20.06
N LYS A 366 -10.95 21.19 21.01
CA LYS A 366 -10.33 22.48 20.73
C LYS A 366 -8.99 22.33 20.02
N ARG A 367 -8.14 21.36 20.40
CA ARG A 367 -6.91 21.03 19.66
C ARG A 367 -7.21 20.67 18.21
N PHE A 368 -8.23 19.84 17.98
CA PHE A 368 -8.59 19.39 16.63
C PHE A 368 -8.95 20.58 15.74
N TYR A 369 -9.83 21.48 16.21
CA TYR A 369 -10.19 22.67 15.46
C TYR A 369 -8.99 23.60 15.26
N LYS A 370 -8.16 23.79 16.30
CA LYS A 370 -6.95 24.63 16.15
C LYS A 370 -6.00 24.08 15.10
N ALA A 371 -5.80 22.76 15.07
CA ALA A 371 -4.97 22.11 14.07
C ALA A 371 -5.58 22.22 12.66
N GLN A 372 -6.91 22.17 12.53
CA GLN A 372 -7.58 22.44 11.24
C GLN A 372 -7.36 23.87 10.76
N GLU A 373 -7.39 24.87 11.65
CA GLU A 373 -7.06 26.26 11.30
C GLU A 373 -5.62 26.43 10.81
N LEU A 374 -4.69 25.58 11.26
CA LEU A 374 -3.30 25.61 10.79
C LEU A 374 -3.15 25.05 9.37
N LEU A 375 -4.07 24.22 8.87
CA LEU A 375 -3.90 23.57 7.57
C LEU A 375 -3.81 24.55 6.38
N PRO A 376 -4.69 25.57 6.25
CA PRO A 376 -4.55 26.56 5.18
C PRO A 376 -3.23 27.31 5.26
N TYR A 377 -2.75 27.60 6.47
CA TYR A 377 -1.47 28.27 6.69
C TYR A 377 -0.29 27.39 6.26
N ILE A 378 -0.27 26.12 6.68
CA ILE A 378 0.74 25.14 6.27
C ILE A 378 0.71 24.94 4.76
N SER A 379 -0.47 24.76 4.18
CA SER A 379 -0.65 24.59 2.73
C SER A 379 -0.12 25.79 1.96
N LYS A 380 -0.42 27.01 2.41
CA LYS A 380 0.09 28.24 1.80
C LYS A 380 1.60 28.32 1.90
N PHE A 381 2.18 28.10 3.09
CA PHE A 381 3.63 28.12 3.28
C PHE A 381 4.34 27.10 2.38
N VAL A 382 3.84 25.86 2.33
CA VAL A 382 4.42 24.79 1.50
C VAL A 382 4.33 25.12 0.01
N CYS A 383 3.19 25.68 -0.43
CA CYS A 383 3.00 26.10 -1.83
C CYS A 383 3.92 27.28 -2.19
N ASP A 384 3.94 28.33 -1.38
CA ASP A 384 4.74 29.53 -1.66
C ASP A 384 6.23 29.24 -1.64
N LYS A 385 6.67 28.40 -0.69
CA LYS A 385 8.09 28.11 -0.49
C LYS A 385 8.60 27.06 -1.46
N PHE A 386 7.85 25.98 -1.72
CA PHE A 386 8.34 24.81 -2.45
C PHE A 386 7.59 24.53 -3.76
N GLY A 387 6.50 25.24 -4.06
CA GLY A 387 5.60 24.91 -5.18
C GLY A 387 4.77 23.64 -4.98
N LEU A 388 4.83 23.03 -3.79
CA LEU A 388 4.11 21.80 -3.48
C LEU A 388 2.68 22.12 -3.02
N LYS A 389 1.71 21.38 -3.54
CA LYS A 389 0.29 21.53 -3.17
C LYS A 389 -0.08 20.49 -2.11
N VAL A 390 -0.41 20.94 -0.91
CA VAL A 390 -1.00 20.12 0.14
C VAL A 390 -2.52 20.23 0.03
N SER A 391 -3.24 19.11 -0.02
CA SER A 391 -4.71 19.12 -0.04
C SER A 391 -5.22 19.26 1.40
N PRO A 392 -5.85 20.40 1.79
CA PRO A 392 -6.36 20.54 3.15
C PRO A 392 -7.46 19.51 3.47
N ASP A 393 -8.25 19.13 2.45
CA ASP A 393 -9.37 18.20 2.60
C ASP A 393 -8.91 16.74 2.72
N ASP A 394 -7.80 16.38 2.09
CA ASP A 394 -7.25 15.02 2.17
C ASP A 394 -6.21 14.86 3.30
N THR A 395 -5.66 15.98 3.80
CA THR A 395 -4.74 16.01 4.94
C THR A 395 -5.47 15.62 6.22
N ASN A 396 -4.93 14.61 6.91
CA ASN A 396 -5.55 14.10 8.13
C ASN A 396 -5.02 14.84 9.36
N VAL A 397 -5.92 15.49 10.09
CA VAL A 397 -5.65 16.01 11.44
C VAL A 397 -6.13 15.00 12.47
N ALA A 398 -5.28 14.73 13.44
CA ALA A 398 -5.56 13.81 14.53
C ALA A 398 -5.12 14.40 15.87
N VAL A 399 -5.87 14.06 16.92
CA VAL A 399 -5.63 14.52 18.31
C VAL A 399 -5.46 13.35 19.29
N ASP A 400 -5.49 12.14 18.75
CA ASP A 400 -5.32 10.90 19.46
C ASP A 400 -4.48 9.98 18.56
N LEU A 401 -3.44 9.36 19.11
CA LEU A 401 -2.54 8.50 18.36
C LEU A 401 -3.19 7.16 18.00
N TYR A 402 -3.95 6.60 18.95
CA TYR A 402 -4.41 5.22 18.89
C TYR A 402 -5.86 5.11 18.46
N VAL A 403 -6.16 4.15 17.57
CA VAL A 403 -7.53 3.77 17.19
C VAL A 403 -8.38 3.55 18.44
N GLY A 404 -9.49 4.29 18.51
CA GLY A 404 -10.46 4.13 19.60
C GLY A 404 -11.32 2.88 19.42
N ILE A 405 -11.96 2.42 20.49
CA ILE A 405 -12.82 1.23 20.46
C ILE A 405 -14.19 1.67 20.95
N GLY A 406 -15.19 1.72 20.08
CA GLY A 406 -16.52 2.21 20.40
C GLY A 406 -17.52 1.07 20.55
N VAL A 407 -18.18 0.98 21.71
CA VAL A 407 -19.38 0.16 21.92
C VAL A 407 -20.61 1.05 21.78
N PRO A 408 -21.67 0.65 21.06
CA PRO A 408 -22.92 1.40 21.05
C PRO A 408 -23.45 1.63 22.47
N LYS A 409 -23.79 2.88 22.80
CA LYS A 409 -24.59 3.17 24.00
C LYS A 409 -26.03 2.75 23.70
N VAL A 410 -26.51 1.75 24.42
CA VAL A 410 -27.87 1.24 24.32
C VAL A 410 -28.39 1.06 25.75
N PRO A 411 -29.62 1.48 26.07
CA PRO A 411 -30.25 1.26 27.36
C PRO A 411 -30.25 -0.23 27.74
N GLY A 412 -30.16 -0.53 29.04
CA GLY A 412 -30.01 -1.90 29.54
C GLY A 412 -31.22 -2.81 29.27
N ASP A 413 -32.39 -2.22 29.06
CA ASP A 413 -33.65 -2.85 28.66
C ASP A 413 -33.68 -3.26 27.18
N ILE A 414 -32.80 -2.70 26.34
CA ILE A 414 -32.64 -3.15 24.96
C ILE A 414 -31.71 -4.37 24.94
N HIS A 415 -32.32 -5.54 25.07
CA HIS A 415 -31.61 -6.82 24.95
C HIS A 415 -31.30 -7.19 23.49
N ASP A 416 -32.05 -6.65 22.53
CA ASP A 416 -31.79 -6.80 21.09
C ASP A 416 -30.79 -5.75 20.59
N PHE A 417 -29.54 -6.15 20.40
CA PHE A 417 -28.50 -5.30 19.81
C PHE A 417 -28.52 -5.31 18.27
N SER A 418 -29.65 -5.65 17.65
CA SER A 418 -29.79 -5.55 16.20
C SER A 418 -29.53 -4.12 15.72
N SER A 419 -29.00 -4.01 14.50
CA SER A 419 -28.79 -2.70 13.85
C SER A 419 -30.09 -1.89 13.75
N THR A 420 -31.24 -2.58 13.69
CA THR A 420 -32.57 -1.98 13.69
C THR A 420 -32.90 -1.39 15.05
N ALA A 421 -32.81 -2.16 16.13
CA ALA A 421 -33.08 -1.68 17.49
C ALA A 421 -32.18 -0.48 17.86
N ILE A 422 -30.88 -0.57 17.57
CA ILE A 422 -29.94 0.55 17.81
C ILE A 422 -30.31 1.79 16.98
N ARG A 423 -30.73 1.61 15.73
CA ARG A 423 -31.14 2.72 14.86
C ARG A 423 -32.42 3.38 15.37
N ASP A 424 -33.40 2.59 15.81
CA ASP A 424 -34.70 3.06 16.25
C ASP A 424 -34.56 3.78 17.61
N TYR A 425 -33.77 3.23 18.53
CA TYR A 425 -33.36 3.93 19.76
C TYR A 425 -32.68 5.28 19.46
N ARG A 426 -31.70 5.29 18.55
CA ARG A 426 -31.02 6.54 18.15
C ARG A 426 -31.95 7.54 17.48
N ARG A 427 -33.01 7.08 16.81
CA ARG A 427 -34.02 7.96 16.22
C ARG A 427 -34.87 8.59 17.32
N MET A 428 -35.36 7.80 18.25
CA MET A 428 -36.11 8.26 19.43
C MET A 428 -35.32 9.33 20.19
N MET A 429 -34.05 9.06 20.53
CA MET A 429 -33.19 10.00 21.24
C MET A 429 -32.95 11.32 20.46
N ARG A 430 -32.89 11.29 19.12
CA ARG A 430 -32.77 12.52 18.32
C ARG A 430 -34.04 13.36 18.38
N THR A 431 -35.21 12.70 18.35
CA THR A 431 -36.50 13.36 18.48
C THR A 431 -36.60 14.03 19.85
N GLU A 432 -36.25 13.31 20.92
CA GLU A 432 -36.29 13.82 22.30
C GLU A 432 -35.35 15.02 22.51
N LEU A 433 -34.12 14.95 22.01
CA LEU A 433 -33.14 16.04 22.15
C LEU A 433 -33.37 17.22 21.20
N GLY A 434 -34.25 17.09 20.20
CA GLY A 434 -34.43 18.09 19.14
C GLY A 434 -33.18 18.34 18.28
N ARG A 435 -32.18 17.45 18.31
CA ARG A 435 -30.91 17.58 17.56
C ARG A 435 -30.26 16.23 17.23
N PRO A 436 -29.34 16.18 16.24
CA PRO A 436 -28.52 15.01 16.02
C PRO A 436 -27.68 14.64 17.26
N LEU A 437 -27.61 13.33 17.56
CA LEU A 437 -26.73 12.81 18.60
C LEU A 437 -25.25 13.05 18.24
N LYS A 438 -24.47 13.53 19.21
CA LYS A 438 -23.00 13.58 19.20
C LYS A 438 -22.43 12.17 19.22
N LEU A 439 -21.17 12.01 18.83
CA LEU A 439 -20.52 10.69 18.84
C LEU A 439 -20.44 10.12 20.26
N SER A 440 -20.06 10.94 21.24
CA SER A 440 -20.00 10.57 22.67
C SER A 440 -21.35 10.12 23.26
N GLU A 441 -22.47 10.50 22.63
CA GLU A 441 -23.82 10.06 23.03
C GLU A 441 -24.20 8.73 22.35
N LYS A 442 -23.57 8.39 21.22
CA LYS A 442 -23.85 7.15 20.46
C LYS A 442 -23.02 5.97 20.90
N ILE A 443 -21.84 6.23 21.46
CA ILE A 443 -20.84 5.21 21.78
C ILE A 443 -20.14 5.48 23.10
N THR A 444 -19.79 4.40 23.80
CA THR A 444 -18.82 4.39 24.90
C THR A 444 -17.48 3.97 24.33
N VAL A 445 -16.45 4.77 24.56
CA VAL A 445 -15.08 4.43 24.15
C VAL A 445 -14.48 3.54 25.23
N LEU A 446 -14.03 2.35 24.84
CA LEU A 446 -13.31 1.42 25.70
C LEU A 446 -11.80 1.70 25.63
N GLU A 447 -11.12 1.47 26.75
CA GLU A 447 -9.66 1.58 26.85
C GLU A 447 -8.92 0.37 26.28
N VAL A 448 -9.57 -0.80 26.39
CA VAL A 448 -9.02 -2.10 26.01
C VAL A 448 -9.97 -2.74 25.01
N GLU A 449 -9.40 -3.43 24.04
CA GLU A 449 -10.15 -4.27 23.12
C GLU A 449 -10.84 -5.38 23.91
N PRO A 450 -12.16 -5.56 23.81
CA PRO A 450 -12.86 -6.63 24.51
C PRO A 450 -12.16 -7.96 24.25
N ASP A 451 -11.91 -8.72 25.32
CA ASP A 451 -11.11 -9.95 25.24
C ASP A 451 -11.71 -10.88 24.18
N GLU A 452 -10.93 -11.07 23.13
CA GLU A 452 -11.29 -11.97 22.05
C GLU A 452 -10.57 -13.27 22.35
N GLY A 453 -11.28 -14.26 22.89
CA GLY A 453 -10.87 -15.63 22.58
C GLY A 453 -10.57 -15.72 21.07
N LEU A 454 -9.56 -16.52 20.69
CA LEU A 454 -8.98 -16.61 19.33
C LEU A 454 -10.01 -16.67 18.18
N VAL A 455 -11.26 -17.04 18.48
CA VAL A 455 -12.40 -16.93 17.56
C VAL A 455 -13.66 -16.34 18.24
N GLY A 456 -13.92 -15.05 18.00
CA GLY A 456 -15.27 -14.61 17.59
C GLY A 456 -16.37 -14.34 18.64
N TRP A 457 -16.11 -14.41 19.94
CA TRP A 457 -17.18 -14.16 20.94
C TRP A 457 -17.39 -12.66 21.20
N GLY A 458 -17.93 -11.91 20.23
CA GLY A 458 -18.49 -10.56 20.50
C GLY A 458 -18.08 -9.40 19.58
N THR A 459 -17.27 -9.63 18.55
CA THR A 459 -16.72 -8.54 17.71
C THR A 459 -17.75 -7.74 16.89
N HIS A 460 -19.01 -8.20 16.83
CA HIS A 460 -20.10 -7.45 16.19
C HIS A 460 -20.69 -6.33 17.05
N ARG A 461 -20.36 -6.31 18.35
CA ARG A 461 -20.96 -5.39 19.33
C ARG A 461 -20.13 -4.14 19.60
N TRP A 462 -18.99 -4.00 18.92
CA TRP A 462 -18.12 -2.84 19.01
C TRP A 462 -17.50 -2.53 17.64
N THR A 463 -16.92 -1.34 17.48
CA THR A 463 -16.24 -0.91 16.25
C THR A 463 -14.95 -0.16 16.57
N TYR A 464 -13.94 -0.30 15.73
CA TYR A 464 -12.81 0.63 15.73
C TYR A 464 -13.23 2.04 15.28
N LEU A 465 -12.66 3.06 15.93
CA LEU A 465 -12.83 4.48 15.66
C LEU A 465 -11.55 5.03 15.03
N PHE A 466 -11.55 5.15 13.71
CA PHE A 466 -10.40 5.64 12.93
C PHE A 466 -10.40 7.17 12.74
N SER A 467 -11.52 7.84 13.05
CA SER A 467 -11.63 9.29 12.91
C SER A 467 -10.68 10.02 13.87
N ARG A 468 -10.05 11.10 13.39
CA ARG A 468 -9.11 11.91 14.18
C ARG A 468 -7.92 11.10 14.73
N ARG A 469 -7.48 10.08 14.00
CA ARG A 469 -6.30 9.24 14.30
C ARG A 469 -5.30 9.35 13.15
N PRO A 470 -3.99 9.51 13.41
CA PRO A 470 -3.03 9.61 12.34
C PRO A 470 -2.94 8.27 11.62
N LYS A 471 -2.66 8.34 10.31
CA LYS A 471 -2.39 7.17 9.50
C LYS A 471 -0.96 7.24 8.98
N PHE A 472 -0.29 6.10 8.91
CA PHE A 472 1.02 5.95 8.27
C PHE A 472 0.98 4.77 7.32
N LEU A 473 1.44 4.94 6.08
CA LEU A 473 1.38 3.90 5.04
C LEU A 473 -0.05 3.32 4.83
N SER A 474 -1.07 4.15 5.04
CA SER A 474 -2.49 3.77 5.07
C SER A 474 -2.89 2.76 6.16
N TYR A 475 -2.19 2.76 7.31
CA TYR A 475 -2.54 2.01 8.52
C TYR A 475 -2.62 2.95 9.72
N TYR A 476 -3.38 2.54 10.73
CA TYR A 476 -3.58 3.24 11.99
C TYR A 476 -2.98 2.45 13.14
N PHE A 477 -2.64 3.12 14.23
CA PHE A 477 -1.96 2.52 15.38
C PHE A 477 -2.96 1.99 16.41
N LYS A 478 -2.75 0.76 16.90
CA LYS A 478 -3.39 0.24 18.12
C LYS A 478 -2.52 0.54 19.32
N ARG A 479 -3.15 0.60 20.50
CA ARG A 479 -2.41 0.50 21.77
C ARG A 479 -1.58 -0.79 21.75
N GLY A 480 -0.30 -0.71 22.11
CA GLY A 480 0.66 -1.80 21.98
C GLY A 480 1.46 -1.82 20.66
N GLY A 481 1.33 -0.79 19.82
CA GLY A 481 2.21 -0.61 18.65
C GLY A 481 1.92 -1.50 17.45
N ARG A 482 0.75 -2.16 17.41
CA ARG A 482 0.32 -2.90 16.20
C ARG A 482 -0.41 -1.97 15.25
N MET A 483 -0.28 -2.22 13.95
CA MET A 483 -0.94 -1.42 12.92
C MET A 483 -2.14 -2.14 12.30
N ILE A 484 -3.24 -1.42 12.06
CA ILE A 484 -4.45 -1.94 11.42
C ILE A 484 -5.01 -0.98 10.37
N ARG A 485 -5.66 -1.53 9.35
CA ARG A 485 -6.41 -0.80 8.34
C ARG A 485 -7.92 -1.02 8.55
N PRO A 486 -8.80 -0.06 8.20
CA PRO A 486 -10.23 -0.29 8.24
C PRO A 486 -10.63 -1.47 7.34
N THR A 487 -11.35 -2.45 7.90
CA THR A 487 -11.82 -3.65 7.16
C THR A 487 -12.64 -3.28 5.93
N LYS A 488 -13.43 -2.20 6.04
CA LYS A 488 -14.21 -1.65 4.93
C LYS A 488 -13.33 -1.27 3.73
N GLU A 489 -12.15 -0.68 3.95
CA GLU A 489 -11.24 -0.31 2.87
C GLU A 489 -10.67 -1.54 2.14
N ILE A 490 -10.34 -2.58 2.90
CA ILE A 490 -9.84 -3.84 2.35
C ILE A 490 -10.91 -4.51 1.48
N ILE A 491 -12.14 -4.62 2.01
CA ILE A 491 -13.32 -5.11 1.30
C ILE A 491 -13.52 -4.36 -0.01
N MET A 492 -13.52 -3.03 0.02
CA MET A 492 -13.71 -2.19 -1.16
C MET A 492 -12.66 -2.48 -2.24
N ARG A 493 -11.40 -2.73 -1.85
CA ARG A 493 -10.31 -3.10 -2.76
C ARG A 493 -10.42 -4.55 -3.28
N LEU A 494 -11.06 -5.45 -2.54
CA LEU A 494 -11.34 -6.83 -2.96
C LEU A 494 -12.48 -6.90 -4.00
N VAL A 495 -13.47 -6.01 -3.89
CA VAL A 495 -14.53 -5.86 -4.91
C VAL A 495 -13.94 -5.30 -6.21
N HIS A 496 -13.02 -4.34 -6.10
CA HIS A 496 -12.37 -3.66 -7.22
C HIS A 496 -10.86 -3.93 -7.26
N PRO A 497 -10.44 -5.16 -7.58
CA PRO A 497 -9.02 -5.52 -7.62
C PRO A 497 -8.32 -4.84 -8.80
N GLU A 498 -7.00 -4.66 -8.67
CA GLU A 498 -6.17 -4.08 -9.73
C GLU A 498 -6.03 -5.02 -10.95
N ARG A 499 -6.09 -6.33 -10.70
CA ARG A 499 -6.05 -7.39 -11.71
C ARG A 499 -7.36 -8.16 -11.71
N THR A 500 -7.66 -8.79 -12.83
CA THR A 500 -8.87 -9.59 -12.97
C THR A 500 -8.72 -10.85 -12.14
N VAL A 501 -9.71 -11.12 -11.29
CA VAL A 501 -9.85 -12.39 -10.57
C VAL A 501 -10.38 -13.42 -11.56
N LYS A 502 -9.58 -14.44 -11.84
CA LYS A 502 -9.81 -15.38 -12.94
C LYS A 502 -10.72 -16.54 -12.51
N ASP A 503 -10.48 -17.03 -11.31
CA ASP A 503 -11.03 -18.25 -10.74
C ASP A 503 -11.17 -18.11 -9.21
N ILE A 504 -11.79 -19.11 -8.59
CA ILE A 504 -12.04 -19.16 -7.15
C ILE A 504 -10.73 -19.25 -6.34
N ASP A 505 -9.72 -19.98 -6.82
CA ASP A 505 -8.42 -20.10 -6.15
C ASP A 505 -7.73 -18.72 -6.04
N HIS A 506 -7.73 -17.92 -7.11
CA HIS A 506 -7.25 -16.54 -7.08
C HIS A 506 -8.09 -15.67 -6.13
N HIS A 507 -9.41 -15.88 -6.03
CA HIS A 507 -10.23 -15.16 -5.06
C HIS A 507 -9.84 -15.48 -3.61
N ILE A 508 -9.71 -16.76 -3.28
CA ILE A 508 -9.30 -17.27 -1.97
C ILE A 508 -7.93 -16.69 -1.59
N GLN A 509 -6.98 -16.69 -2.53
CA GLN A 509 -5.66 -16.14 -2.30
C GLN A 509 -5.69 -14.64 -2.00
N LEU A 510 -6.55 -13.87 -2.67
CA LEU A 510 -6.75 -12.45 -2.36
C LEU A 510 -7.35 -12.26 -0.96
N LEU A 511 -8.29 -13.12 -0.55
CA LEU A 511 -8.85 -13.11 0.80
C LEU A 511 -7.76 -13.39 1.84
N VAL A 512 -7.02 -14.49 1.69
CA VAL A 512 -5.94 -14.89 2.59
C VAL A 512 -4.85 -13.81 2.67
N SER A 513 -4.42 -13.28 1.53
CA SER A 513 -3.40 -12.22 1.50
C SER A 513 -3.84 -10.97 2.24
N SER A 514 -5.11 -10.60 2.09
CA SER A 514 -5.67 -9.40 2.73
C SER A 514 -5.93 -9.61 4.22
N LEU A 515 -6.29 -10.83 4.63
CA LEU A 515 -6.39 -11.23 6.03
C LEU A 515 -5.03 -11.10 6.72
N ILE A 516 -3.99 -11.66 6.12
CA ILE A 516 -2.63 -11.63 6.65
C ILE A 516 -2.15 -10.19 6.77
N GLU A 517 -2.27 -9.38 5.71
CA GLU A 517 -1.86 -7.96 5.74
C GLU A 517 -2.53 -7.15 6.86
N ASN A 518 -3.66 -7.60 7.39
CA ASN A 518 -4.43 -6.90 8.43
C ASN A 518 -4.85 -7.85 9.58
N ILE A 519 -3.99 -8.81 9.92
CA ILE A 519 -4.33 -9.91 10.83
C ILE A 519 -4.66 -9.41 12.24
N HIS A 520 -4.08 -8.29 12.68
CA HIS A 520 -4.32 -7.70 13.99
C HIS A 520 -5.66 -6.97 14.12
N ASN A 521 -6.41 -6.83 13.02
CA ASN A 521 -7.75 -6.26 13.02
C ASN A 521 -8.80 -7.38 13.25
N ALA A 522 -9.40 -7.36 14.43
CA ALA A 522 -10.46 -8.27 14.84
C ALA A 522 -11.60 -8.43 13.84
N HIS A 523 -12.17 -7.31 13.37
CA HIS A 523 -13.26 -7.33 12.41
C HIS A 523 -12.84 -7.90 11.06
N THR A 524 -11.57 -7.72 10.66
CA THR A 524 -11.03 -8.38 9.47
C THR A 524 -10.98 -9.88 9.67
N ARG A 525 -10.40 -10.38 10.77
CA ARG A 525 -10.37 -11.82 11.08
C ARG A 525 -11.77 -12.43 11.02
N ASN A 526 -12.71 -11.86 11.78
CA ASN A 526 -14.09 -12.36 11.82
C ASN A 526 -14.75 -12.36 10.43
N ARG A 527 -14.72 -11.24 9.70
CA ARG A 527 -15.36 -11.16 8.37
C ARG A 527 -14.71 -12.09 7.34
N PHE A 528 -13.41 -12.32 7.42
CA PHE A 528 -12.68 -13.11 6.42
C PHE A 528 -12.85 -14.62 6.61
N MET A 529 -12.94 -15.12 7.85
CA MET A 529 -13.38 -16.51 8.11
C MET A 529 -14.65 -16.83 7.31
N HIS A 530 -15.52 -15.87 7.36
CA HIS A 530 -16.86 -15.82 6.85
C HIS A 530 -16.93 -15.69 5.32
N TYR A 531 -15.97 -15.01 4.69
CA TYR A 531 -15.80 -15.00 3.24
C TYR A 531 -15.13 -16.29 2.73
N LEU A 532 -14.24 -16.89 3.52
CA LEU A 532 -13.60 -18.17 3.18
C LEU A 532 -14.58 -19.35 3.24
N ILE A 533 -15.50 -19.37 4.22
CA ILE A 533 -16.61 -20.35 4.25
C ILE A 533 -17.47 -20.25 2.98
N ASP A 534 -17.76 -19.03 2.51
CA ASP A 534 -18.57 -18.83 1.31
C ASP A 534 -17.78 -19.20 0.03
N ALA A 535 -16.47 -18.96 -0.01
CA ALA A 535 -15.61 -19.40 -1.10
C ALA A 535 -15.49 -20.94 -1.19
N ASP A 536 -15.35 -21.63 -0.05
CA ASP A 536 -15.39 -23.10 0.02
C ASP A 536 -16.74 -23.65 -0.46
N TRP A 537 -17.85 -23.01 -0.06
CA TRP A 537 -19.17 -23.35 -0.56
C TRP A 537 -19.26 -23.19 -2.09
N MET A 538 -18.80 -22.06 -2.64
CA MET A 538 -18.77 -21.81 -4.09
C MET A 538 -18.00 -22.90 -4.83
N GLN A 539 -16.84 -23.29 -4.31
CA GLN A 539 -15.98 -24.32 -4.88
C GLN A 539 -16.70 -25.67 -4.93
N LYS A 540 -17.35 -26.08 -3.82
CA LYS A 540 -18.15 -27.32 -3.73
C LYS A 540 -19.36 -27.34 -4.67
N HIS A 541 -19.86 -26.17 -5.05
CA HIS A 541 -21.01 -26.02 -5.96
C HIS A 541 -20.60 -25.71 -7.42
N GLY A 542 -19.34 -25.94 -7.77
CA GLY A 542 -18.87 -25.82 -9.15
C GLY A 542 -18.68 -24.38 -9.64
N ILE A 543 -18.71 -23.37 -8.77
CA ILE A 543 -18.44 -21.98 -9.13
C ILE A 543 -16.92 -21.76 -9.14
N GLN A 544 -16.28 -22.20 -10.21
CA GLN A 544 -14.82 -22.26 -10.32
C GLN A 544 -14.23 -21.06 -11.08
N SER A 545 -14.94 -20.57 -12.08
CA SER A 545 -14.47 -19.49 -12.95
C SER A 545 -15.19 -18.17 -12.68
N ARG A 546 -14.56 -17.08 -13.14
CA ARG A 546 -15.22 -15.76 -13.17
C ARG A 546 -16.54 -15.77 -13.95
N ALA A 547 -16.67 -16.60 -14.98
CA ALA A 547 -17.89 -16.69 -15.77
C ALA A 547 -19.02 -17.29 -14.93
N ASP A 548 -18.74 -18.37 -14.21
CA ASP A 548 -19.69 -19.05 -13.30
C ASP A 548 -20.16 -18.08 -12.20
N ALA A 549 -19.22 -17.39 -11.56
CA ALA A 549 -19.54 -16.39 -10.55
C ALA A 549 -20.45 -15.27 -11.10
N ARG A 550 -20.25 -14.86 -12.36
CA ARG A 550 -21.10 -13.86 -13.01
C ARG A 550 -22.48 -14.40 -13.37
N VAL A 551 -22.60 -15.67 -13.74
CA VAL A 551 -23.89 -16.33 -13.99
C VAL A 551 -24.68 -16.40 -12.68
N GLN A 552 -24.04 -16.86 -11.60
CA GLN A 552 -24.62 -16.89 -10.26
C GLN A 552 -25.14 -15.50 -9.84
N PHE A 553 -24.31 -14.46 -9.98
CA PHE A 553 -24.70 -13.07 -9.70
C PHE A 553 -25.99 -12.64 -10.42
N LYS A 554 -26.10 -12.99 -11.72
CA LYS A 554 -27.29 -12.67 -12.51
C LYS A 554 -28.51 -13.44 -12.04
N TYR A 555 -28.33 -14.72 -11.73
CA TYR A 555 -29.39 -15.59 -11.24
C TYR A 555 -29.96 -15.07 -9.91
N ASP A 556 -29.11 -14.78 -8.94
CA ASP A 556 -29.49 -14.26 -7.61
C ASP A 556 -30.20 -12.91 -7.70
N LYS A 557 -29.83 -12.09 -8.69
CA LYS A 557 -30.53 -10.83 -8.96
C LYS A 557 -31.96 -11.05 -9.46
N THR A 558 -32.19 -12.06 -10.29
CA THR A 558 -33.52 -12.39 -10.84
C THR A 558 -34.38 -13.23 -9.90
N HIS A 559 -33.75 -13.93 -8.95
CA HIS A 559 -34.39 -14.78 -7.96
C HIS A 559 -33.86 -14.42 -6.57
N PRO A 560 -34.13 -13.19 -6.08
CA PRO A 560 -33.66 -12.79 -4.76
C PRO A 560 -34.11 -13.83 -3.74
N PRO A 561 -33.26 -14.20 -2.77
CA PRO A 561 -33.59 -15.21 -1.77
C PRO A 561 -34.93 -14.83 -1.14
N MET A 562 -35.95 -15.67 -1.35
CA MET A 562 -37.33 -15.38 -0.97
C MET A 562 -37.35 -14.78 0.44
N VAL A 563 -37.82 -13.52 0.53
CA VAL A 563 -38.20 -12.93 1.81
C VAL A 563 -39.30 -13.84 2.33
N ARG A 564 -39.05 -14.56 3.43
CA ARG A 564 -40.08 -15.41 4.05
C ARG A 564 -41.29 -14.52 4.31
N ARG A 565 -42.42 -14.86 3.68
CA ARG A 565 -43.70 -14.47 4.24
C ARG A 565 -43.86 -15.22 5.58
N PRO A 566 -44.43 -14.60 6.63
CA PRO A 566 -44.51 -15.19 7.97
C PRO A 566 -45.30 -16.51 8.07
N ASP A 567 -45.99 -16.92 7.00
CA ASP A 567 -47.01 -17.98 6.96
C ASP A 567 -46.54 -19.30 6.31
N TYR A 568 -45.27 -19.47 5.96
CA TYR A 568 -44.76 -20.68 5.28
C TYR A 568 -43.83 -21.53 6.15
N ASP A 569 -44.41 -22.46 6.91
CA ASP A 569 -43.70 -23.47 7.72
C ASP A 569 -43.46 -24.82 7.02
N SER A 570 -43.87 -24.99 5.77
CA SER A 570 -43.95 -26.32 5.12
C SER A 570 -43.31 -26.42 3.73
N PHE A 571 -42.11 -25.88 3.54
CA PHE A 571 -41.28 -26.29 2.38
C PHE A 571 -40.33 -27.43 2.77
N PRO A 572 -40.20 -28.48 1.92
CA PRO A 572 -39.22 -29.54 2.11
C PRO A 572 -37.81 -28.96 2.19
N ALA A 573 -36.91 -29.68 2.88
CA ALA A 573 -35.52 -29.34 3.12
C ALA A 573 -34.71 -29.22 1.82
N VAL A 574 -34.95 -28.17 1.04
CA VAL A 574 -34.00 -27.71 0.04
C VAL A 574 -32.79 -27.26 0.86
N GLU A 575 -31.66 -27.94 0.68
CA GLU A 575 -30.39 -27.51 1.27
C GLU A 575 -30.29 -26.00 1.12
N PRO A 576 -30.07 -25.25 2.21
CA PRO A 576 -30.02 -23.81 2.13
C PRO A 576 -29.02 -23.44 1.05
N ARG A 577 -29.50 -22.79 -0.02
CA ARG A 577 -28.66 -22.35 -1.15
C ARG A 577 -27.45 -21.51 -0.71
N ASN A 578 -27.41 -21.09 0.55
CA ASN A 578 -26.20 -20.62 1.17
C ASN A 578 -26.15 -21.04 2.66
N VAL A 579 -25.10 -21.80 3.03
CA VAL A 579 -24.83 -22.30 4.39
C VAL A 579 -24.78 -21.16 5.43
N ARG A 580 -24.42 -19.95 5.03
CA ARG A 580 -24.31 -18.80 5.95
C ARG A 580 -25.57 -17.96 6.04
N ALA A 581 -26.31 -17.79 4.94
CA ALA A 581 -27.66 -17.25 5.01
C ALA A 581 -28.53 -18.12 5.94
N PHE A 582 -28.29 -19.43 5.95
CA PHE A 582 -28.89 -20.34 6.90
C PHE A 582 -28.54 -20.00 8.35
N TYR A 583 -27.26 -19.82 8.70
CA TYR A 583 -26.85 -19.52 10.08
C TYR A 583 -27.39 -18.18 10.60
N ARG A 584 -27.37 -17.13 9.78
CA ARG A 584 -27.92 -15.83 10.19
C ARG A 584 -29.43 -15.84 10.40
N LYS A 585 -30.13 -16.83 9.83
CA LYS A 585 -31.58 -17.01 9.97
C LYS A 585 -31.96 -17.95 11.12
N GLN A 586 -30.99 -18.57 11.79
CA GLN A 586 -31.28 -19.39 12.96
C GLN A 586 -31.62 -18.50 14.15
N LYS A 587 -32.73 -18.82 14.83
CA LYS A 587 -33.07 -18.20 16.12
C LYS A 587 -32.10 -18.61 17.23
N ALA A 588 -31.58 -19.84 17.14
CA ALA A 588 -30.59 -20.38 18.07
C ALA A 588 -29.18 -19.92 17.70
N ILE A 589 -28.34 -19.75 18.72
CA ILE A 589 -26.90 -19.52 18.54
C ILE A 589 -26.30 -20.79 17.92
N VAL A 590 -25.70 -20.66 16.74
CA VAL A 590 -25.00 -21.77 16.10
C VAL A 590 -23.50 -21.68 16.34
N ASN A 591 -22.92 -22.73 16.90
CA ASN A 591 -21.48 -22.85 17.07
C ASN A 591 -20.83 -23.39 15.78
N LEU A 592 -20.20 -22.51 15.02
CA LEU A 592 -19.54 -22.86 13.75
C LEU A 592 -18.37 -23.85 13.91
N HIS A 593 -17.84 -24.00 15.13
CA HIS A 593 -16.74 -24.93 15.42
C HIS A 593 -17.20 -26.37 15.61
N THR A 594 -18.48 -26.58 15.90
CA THR A 594 -19.05 -27.91 16.09
C THR A 594 -20.00 -28.30 14.97
N ASP A 595 -20.36 -27.36 14.09
CA ASP A 595 -21.24 -27.64 12.96
C ASP A 595 -20.50 -28.42 11.86
N PRO A 596 -20.99 -29.62 11.46
CA PRO A 596 -20.33 -30.45 10.46
C PRO A 596 -20.09 -29.76 9.11
N ARG A 597 -20.88 -28.75 8.76
CA ARG A 597 -20.76 -28.02 7.48
C ARG A 597 -19.62 -27.01 7.49
N THR A 598 -19.23 -26.50 8.66
CA THR A 598 -18.21 -25.45 8.80
C THR A 598 -17.01 -25.85 9.63
N VAL A 599 -17.06 -26.96 10.36
CA VAL A 599 -15.98 -27.39 11.27
C VAL A 599 -14.63 -27.48 10.57
N ALA A 600 -14.58 -28.07 9.37
CA ALA A 600 -13.34 -28.20 8.62
C ALA A 600 -12.74 -26.83 8.23
N VAL A 601 -13.56 -25.94 7.66
CA VAL A 601 -13.12 -24.59 7.25
C VAL A 601 -12.75 -23.72 8.44
N THR A 602 -13.49 -23.82 9.56
CA THR A 602 -13.20 -23.03 10.77
C THR A 602 -11.97 -23.51 11.51
N ALA A 603 -11.74 -24.83 11.58
CA ALA A 603 -10.51 -25.40 12.10
C ALA A 603 -9.31 -24.95 11.27
N TYR A 604 -9.42 -25.07 9.94
CA TYR A 604 -8.39 -24.58 9.03
C TYR A 604 -8.18 -23.06 9.19
N PHE A 605 -9.25 -22.26 9.31
CA PHE A 605 -9.14 -20.81 9.48
C PHE A 605 -8.38 -20.45 10.76
N ARG A 606 -8.68 -21.13 11.87
CA ARG A 606 -7.95 -20.99 13.14
C ARG A 606 -6.47 -21.31 12.92
N ASP A 607 -6.17 -22.45 12.31
CA ASP A 607 -4.79 -22.84 12.02
C ASP A 607 -4.07 -21.82 11.12
N LEU A 608 -4.75 -21.25 10.13
CA LEU A 608 -4.21 -20.20 9.27
C LEU A 608 -3.93 -18.92 10.06
N VAL A 609 -4.87 -18.48 10.90
CA VAL A 609 -4.71 -17.31 11.76
C VAL A 609 -3.54 -17.52 12.72
N ASP A 610 -3.49 -18.65 13.42
CA ASP A 610 -2.42 -18.99 14.35
C ASP A 610 -1.08 -19.10 13.64
N SER A 611 -1.05 -19.72 12.46
CA SER A 611 0.18 -19.80 11.65
C SER A 611 0.60 -18.43 11.15
N ALA A 612 -0.33 -17.57 10.76
CA ALA A 612 -0.04 -16.18 10.41
C ALA A 612 0.54 -15.47 11.63
N TYR A 613 -0.09 -15.51 12.80
CA TYR A 613 0.43 -14.91 14.03
C TYR A 613 1.82 -15.43 14.41
N ASN A 614 2.01 -16.74 14.43
CA ASN A 614 3.30 -17.36 14.75
C ASN A 614 4.37 -17.00 13.72
N MET A 615 3.99 -16.91 12.45
CA MET A 615 4.88 -16.44 11.41
C MET A 615 5.15 -14.94 11.54
N TYR A 616 4.20 -14.12 12.00
CA TYR A 616 4.44 -12.71 12.28
C TYR A 616 5.49 -12.54 13.38
N ILE A 617 5.34 -13.28 14.47
CA ILE A 617 6.29 -13.29 15.59
C ILE A 617 7.64 -13.88 15.12
N GLY A 618 7.62 -15.03 14.44
CA GLY A 618 8.84 -15.71 14.00
C GLY A 618 9.57 -15.05 12.84
N ILE A 619 8.86 -14.38 11.92
CA ILE A 619 9.46 -13.61 10.82
C ILE A 619 10.09 -12.35 11.39
N TYR A 620 9.44 -11.70 12.36
CA TYR A 620 9.99 -10.53 13.02
C TYR A 620 11.38 -10.80 13.59
N ASP A 621 11.56 -11.91 14.31
CA ASP A 621 12.84 -12.24 14.93
C ASP A 621 13.93 -12.65 13.92
N ARG A 622 13.56 -13.04 12.69
CA ARG A 622 14.46 -13.79 11.79
C ARG A 622 14.71 -13.17 10.42
N PHE A 623 13.68 -12.62 9.78
CA PHE A 623 13.81 -12.08 8.43
C PHE A 623 13.85 -10.56 8.46
N ARG A 624 14.83 -10.02 7.75
CA ARG A 624 14.97 -8.59 7.56
C ARG A 624 13.95 -8.00 6.58
N ASP A 625 13.22 -8.83 5.82
CA ASP A 625 12.16 -8.36 4.91
C ASP A 625 10.76 -8.87 5.29
N PRO A 626 9.90 -8.02 5.87
CA PRO A 626 8.50 -8.36 6.15
C PRO A 626 7.65 -8.53 4.88
N TRP A 627 8.08 -8.02 3.74
CA TRP A 627 7.36 -8.16 2.48
C TRP A 627 7.55 -9.52 1.85
N ILE A 628 8.48 -10.35 2.34
CA ILE A 628 8.73 -11.69 1.82
C ILE A 628 7.46 -12.51 1.82
N LEU A 629 6.64 -12.41 2.87
CA LEU A 629 5.38 -13.13 2.97
C LEU A 629 4.41 -12.71 1.86
N ARG A 630 4.31 -11.40 1.61
CA ARG A 630 3.49 -10.87 0.52
C ARG A 630 4.03 -11.28 -0.84
N ARG A 631 5.35 -11.28 -1.03
CA ARG A 631 6.02 -11.72 -2.25
C ARG A 631 5.80 -13.20 -2.50
N LEU A 632 5.93 -14.03 -1.47
CA LEU A 632 5.64 -15.46 -1.48
C LEU A 632 4.19 -15.73 -1.90
N MET A 633 3.24 -15.04 -1.25
CA MET A 633 1.82 -15.17 -1.60
C MET A 633 1.55 -14.72 -3.03
N ARG A 634 2.12 -13.61 -3.49
CA ARG A 634 1.96 -13.15 -4.88
C ARG A 634 2.70 -14.03 -5.90
N GLY A 635 3.84 -14.58 -5.54
CA GLY A 635 4.67 -15.45 -6.36
C GLY A 635 4.03 -16.81 -6.60
N GLY A 636 3.29 -17.33 -5.61
CA GLY A 636 2.43 -18.50 -5.79
C GLY A 636 1.47 -18.38 -6.98
N MET A 637 1.01 -17.17 -7.32
CA MET A 637 0.14 -16.91 -8.49
C MET A 637 0.80 -17.12 -9.85
N LYS A 638 2.14 -17.06 -9.93
CA LYS A 638 2.90 -17.10 -11.19
C LYS A 638 3.73 -18.37 -11.36
N GLY A 639 3.63 -19.30 -10.40
CA GLY A 639 4.68 -20.26 -10.10
C GLY A 639 5.86 -19.55 -9.46
N MET A 640 6.31 -19.98 -8.27
CA MET A 640 7.51 -19.38 -7.66
C MET A 640 8.70 -19.63 -8.58
N LYS A 641 9.25 -18.58 -9.17
CA LYS A 641 10.42 -18.64 -10.04
C LYS A 641 11.67 -18.17 -9.29
N THR A 642 11.98 -18.88 -8.20
CA THR A 642 13.19 -18.70 -7.36
C THR A 642 13.02 -17.67 -6.24
N ILE A 643 13.14 -18.15 -5.00
CA ILE A 643 13.38 -17.34 -3.81
C ILE A 643 14.62 -17.93 -3.18
N VAL A 644 15.72 -17.17 -3.18
CA VAL A 644 16.95 -17.55 -2.50
C VAL A 644 16.74 -17.20 -1.03
N LEU A 645 16.63 -18.23 -0.17
CA LEU A 645 16.54 -18.05 1.28
C LEU A 645 17.94 -18.23 1.87
N SER A 646 18.35 -17.31 2.75
CA SER A 646 19.67 -17.31 3.39
C SER A 646 19.89 -18.43 4.42
N ASN A 647 18.84 -19.16 4.82
CA ASN A 647 18.96 -20.37 5.65
C ASN A 647 17.90 -21.44 5.26
N PRO A 648 18.27 -22.50 4.51
CA PRO A 648 17.29 -23.35 3.83
C PRO A 648 16.58 -24.40 4.71
N ASN A 649 17.05 -24.79 5.90
CA ASN A 649 16.52 -26.01 6.54
C ASN A 649 15.34 -25.79 7.51
N ARG A 650 15.34 -24.72 8.32
CA ARG A 650 14.26 -24.46 9.30
C ARG A 650 13.20 -23.50 8.75
N ASP A 651 13.63 -22.53 7.98
CA ASP A 651 12.81 -21.45 7.45
C ASP A 651 11.97 -21.90 6.27
N VAL A 652 12.52 -22.77 5.41
CA VAL A 652 11.73 -23.50 4.41
C VAL A 652 10.68 -24.35 5.10
N LYS A 653 10.93 -24.95 6.27
CA LYS A 653 9.92 -25.79 6.95
C LYS A 653 8.73 -24.96 7.44
N LEU A 654 8.97 -23.80 8.06
CA LEU A 654 7.88 -22.90 8.50
C LEU A 654 7.12 -22.33 7.30
N LEU A 655 7.84 -21.82 6.29
CA LEU A 655 7.25 -21.28 5.06
C LEU A 655 6.50 -22.34 4.26
N ARG A 656 7.07 -23.54 4.12
CA ARG A 656 6.43 -24.68 3.44
C ARG A 656 5.21 -25.14 4.22
N SER A 657 5.27 -25.23 5.55
CA SER A 657 4.09 -25.53 6.38
C SER A 657 2.99 -24.49 6.17
N PHE A 658 3.34 -23.21 6.19
CA PHE A 658 2.39 -22.13 5.94
C PHE A 658 1.82 -22.17 4.52
N LEU A 659 2.66 -22.36 3.50
CA LEU A 659 2.23 -22.46 2.11
C LEU A 659 1.40 -23.72 1.85
N ILE A 660 1.73 -24.85 2.49
CA ILE A 660 0.93 -26.08 2.46
C ILE A 660 -0.46 -25.77 3.00
N LYS A 661 -0.55 -25.08 4.14
CA LYS A 661 -1.84 -24.64 4.67
C LYS A 661 -2.55 -23.78 3.63
N VAL A 662 -1.97 -22.67 3.18
CA VAL A 662 -2.59 -21.79 2.17
C VAL A 662 -3.06 -22.55 0.92
N SER A 663 -2.27 -23.52 0.45
CA SER A 663 -2.61 -24.36 -0.69
C SER A 663 -3.75 -25.35 -0.42
N ALA A 664 -4.01 -25.74 0.83
CA ALA A 664 -5.12 -26.61 1.17
C ALA A 664 -6.50 -25.95 0.98
N PHE A 665 -6.56 -24.63 0.88
CA PHE A 665 -7.77 -23.93 0.42
C PHE A 665 -7.92 -23.89 -1.12
N SER A 666 -6.86 -24.23 -1.86
CA SER A 666 -6.81 -24.14 -3.32
C SER A 666 -7.00 -25.53 -3.92
N SER A 667 -8.04 -25.72 -4.73
CA SER A 667 -8.32 -27.04 -5.34
C SER A 667 -7.27 -27.49 -6.34
N SER A 668 -6.49 -26.55 -6.88
CA SER A 668 -5.60 -26.78 -8.01
C SER A 668 -4.39 -27.69 -7.73
N GLY A 669 -4.09 -28.05 -6.47
CA GLY A 669 -2.97 -28.95 -6.13
C GLY A 669 -1.65 -28.56 -6.79
N SER A 670 -1.50 -27.28 -7.17
CA SER A 670 -0.54 -26.87 -8.18
C SER A 670 0.86 -27.04 -7.60
N SER A 671 1.54 -28.11 -8.02
CA SER A 671 2.90 -28.40 -7.62
C SER A 671 3.78 -27.18 -7.92
N LEU A 672 4.48 -26.70 -6.91
CA LEU A 672 5.50 -25.65 -7.02
C LEU A 672 6.61 -26.10 -7.99
N ARG A 673 6.45 -25.86 -9.29
CA ARG A 673 7.49 -26.09 -10.30
C ARG A 673 8.33 -24.83 -10.44
N ILE A 674 9.52 -24.89 -9.85
CA ILE A 674 10.60 -23.93 -10.08
C ILE A 674 11.36 -24.41 -11.31
N ARG A 675 11.24 -23.72 -12.46
CA ARG A 675 12.19 -23.83 -13.58
C ARG A 675 11.95 -22.70 -14.58
N LYS A 676 12.84 -21.70 -14.58
CA LYS A 676 13.19 -20.94 -15.78
C LYS A 676 14.72 -21.05 -15.87
N THR A 677 15.21 -21.69 -16.91
CA THR A 677 16.63 -21.64 -17.27
C THR A 677 16.89 -20.24 -17.83
N ILE A 678 17.87 -19.52 -17.29
CA ILE A 678 18.28 -18.23 -17.85
C ILE A 678 19.21 -18.52 -19.01
N ASP A 679 18.89 -17.99 -20.19
CA ASP A 679 19.73 -18.13 -21.37
C ASP A 679 20.93 -17.18 -21.28
N LEU A 680 22.10 -17.74 -20.97
CA LEU A 680 23.37 -17.02 -20.88
C LEU A 680 24.21 -17.13 -22.16
N SER A 681 23.64 -17.65 -23.25
CA SER A 681 24.34 -17.75 -24.55
C SER A 681 24.77 -16.38 -25.09
N ARG A 682 24.06 -15.31 -24.70
CA ARG A 682 24.32 -13.92 -25.10
C ARG A 682 25.24 -13.15 -24.14
N THR A 683 25.63 -13.76 -23.01
CA THR A 683 26.54 -13.13 -22.04
C THR A 683 27.99 -13.40 -22.46
N PRO A 684 28.84 -12.37 -22.64
CA PRO A 684 30.27 -12.57 -22.91
C PRO A 684 30.92 -13.43 -21.83
N ASP A 685 31.89 -14.26 -22.21
CA ASP A 685 32.49 -15.25 -21.30
C ASP A 685 33.12 -14.61 -20.05
N THR A 686 33.69 -13.40 -20.19
CA THR A 686 34.28 -12.62 -19.07
C THR A 686 33.28 -12.29 -17.96
N TYR A 687 31.98 -12.29 -18.26
CA TYR A 687 30.90 -11.98 -17.31
C TYR A 687 30.01 -13.18 -17.03
N ARG A 688 30.18 -14.30 -17.74
CA ARG A 688 29.31 -15.46 -17.61
C ARG A 688 29.42 -16.08 -16.21
N GLU A 689 30.62 -16.25 -15.67
CA GLU A 689 30.83 -16.83 -14.34
C GLU A 689 30.21 -15.97 -13.23
N ASP A 690 30.40 -14.65 -13.29
CA ASP A 690 29.79 -13.72 -12.32
C ASP A 690 28.26 -13.69 -12.44
N ALA A 691 27.71 -13.67 -13.66
CA ALA A 691 26.27 -13.75 -13.89
C ALA A 691 25.68 -15.08 -13.37
N GLU A 692 26.34 -16.21 -13.65
CA GLU A 692 25.95 -17.52 -13.14
C GLU A 692 25.99 -17.57 -11.61
N SER A 693 27.06 -17.06 -10.99
CA SER A 693 27.21 -17.04 -9.54
C SER A 693 26.11 -16.23 -8.85
N ILE A 694 25.75 -15.07 -9.42
CA ILE A 694 24.66 -14.22 -8.93
C ILE A 694 23.31 -14.94 -9.11
N ILE A 695 23.06 -15.54 -10.27
CA ILE A 695 21.82 -16.26 -10.58
C ILE A 695 21.63 -17.48 -9.67
N ARG A 696 22.70 -18.24 -9.41
CA ARG A 696 22.70 -19.41 -8.54
C ARG A 696 22.56 -19.03 -7.07
N GLY A 697 22.87 -17.78 -6.72
CA GLY A 697 22.90 -17.31 -5.34
C GLY A 697 24.08 -17.88 -4.54
N ASP A 698 25.09 -18.42 -5.21
CA ASP A 698 26.23 -19.12 -4.57
C ASP A 698 27.02 -18.19 -3.63
N ARG A 699 27.05 -16.88 -3.92
CA ARG A 699 27.72 -15.86 -3.10
C ARG A 699 26.87 -15.22 -2.01
N LEU A 700 25.58 -15.55 -1.90
CA LEU A 700 24.75 -15.18 -0.74
C LEU A 700 25.11 -16.01 0.50
N MET A 701 25.84 -17.12 0.34
CA MET A 701 26.18 -18.07 1.40
C MET A 701 27.62 -17.96 1.90
N SER A 702 28.50 -17.23 1.19
CA SER A 702 29.95 -17.14 1.50
C SER A 702 30.40 -15.79 2.09
N ILE A 703 29.46 -14.90 2.40
CA ILE A 703 29.63 -13.61 3.11
C ILE A 703 28.60 -13.62 4.25
#